data_AF-A0A485L907-F1
#
_entry.id   AF-A0A485L907-F1
#
_cell.length_a   1.000
_cell.length_b   1.000
_cell.length_c   1.000
_cell.angle_alpha   90.00
_cell.angle_beta   90.00
_cell.angle_gamma   90.00
#
_symmetry.space_group_name_H-M   'P 1'
#
loop_
_entity.id
_entity.type
_entity.pdbx_description
1 polymer ?
#
loop_
_entity_poly.entity_id
_entity_poly.type
_entity_poly.pdbx_seq_one_letter_code
_entity_poly.pdbx_strand_id
1 'polypeptide(L)'
;MRVGSSLVAAAAAGIAADDPASLPGAFQNGNDMQNPYHIVEPQEVIWAWGTLEGDKGVARPDNWTSVTEDHLLYNNHNITKLTFLNIHLPTIGRHVLPSQLQDIAIANCDLTTVPHDIVQMPHLTKLDLNRNNIPSVNLPVVIYSSLTQINMQENMLTAFNISAPNLIQLDLTSNQLTTIPSCVYTMMELLELYLTKNSISLPLVVSSDEFEFLSGLDYFYMDLPVNDTASCPGESQLHVLKGNKLCVQPFSSSTNRTSIAAPATSSPDAASNWTYSTLSWILLVSGILEAIIGVGVYLVYRKQKLMRRQYVQHGSSHATSSGERERLLSVEHVLYASMEAWTGNPLTDALETHATRLDCDALTLDKRLAQGGYGEVWLGHYHASLVAIKLLLPEKRSIADIEAFVREIVLLASLDHPHIVHCIGAAWPKSKRDLMLVTEYVAGGDLRALLDVDTTQRDWPRTKVQYAIDIAHAMEYMHALEIVHRDLKAKNVLIDPTTNGAKVCDFGVATHLHQLGDPTDVTLYGFGTSRWIAPEVLTGDAFTKAADVYAFGIVLSELDSHQIPFANARTPSGNDMTNVAILQQVVKGTMKPTFGDSCPREIATLASLCLHPNPKARPTASTIVATLVQVRLPDDES
;
A
#
# COMPACT_ATOMS: atom_id res chain seq x y z
N MET A 1 -5.33 16.02 81.96
CA MET A 1 -4.67 16.94 81.01
C MET A 1 -5.62 17.07 79.83
N ARG A 2 -6.47 18.10 79.68
CA ARG A 2 -6.20 19.54 79.46
C ARG A 2 -5.21 19.72 78.30
N VAL A 3 -5.47 20.43 77.20
CA VAL A 3 -6.51 21.38 76.72
C VAL A 3 -6.40 21.34 75.19
N GLY A 4 -7.47 21.21 74.40
CA GLY A 4 -8.38 22.27 73.96
C GLY A 4 -7.96 22.72 72.55
N SER A 5 -8.81 23.12 71.63
CA SER A 5 -10.12 23.81 71.64
C SER A 5 -10.49 23.94 70.15
N SER A 6 -11.70 24.05 69.63
CA SER A 6 -13.08 24.34 70.04
C SER A 6 -13.85 24.33 68.69
N LEU A 7 -14.95 23.60 68.50
CA LEU A 7 -16.35 24.04 68.76
C LEU A 7 -16.68 25.34 67.99
N VAL A 8 -17.74 25.47 67.18
CA VAL A 8 -19.18 25.15 67.30
C VAL A 8 -19.80 25.24 65.87
N ALA A 9 -20.57 24.27 65.35
CA ALA A 9 -22.06 24.10 65.40
C ALA A 9 -22.86 25.33 64.89
N ALA A 10 -24.05 25.27 64.26
CA ALA A 10 -25.08 24.25 64.09
C ALA A 10 -26.15 24.75 63.09
N ALA A 11 -27.06 23.81 62.72
CA ALA A 11 -28.47 23.98 62.31
C ALA A 11 -28.73 24.56 60.90
N ALA A 12 -29.33 23.87 59.91
CA ALA A 12 -30.54 23.01 59.85
C ALA A 12 -31.89 23.76 59.97
N ALA A 13 -32.80 23.38 59.06
CA ALA A 13 -34.20 23.84 58.80
C ALA A 13 -34.32 25.01 57.80
N GLY A 14 -35.12 25.00 56.73
CA GLY A 14 -36.13 24.08 56.15
C GLY A 14 -36.79 24.87 55.00
N ILE A 15 -37.24 24.30 53.88
CA ILE A 15 -38.62 23.80 53.65
C ILE A 15 -38.69 23.34 52.17
N ALA A 16 -39.25 22.13 51.95
CA ALA A 16 -40.06 21.54 50.84
C ALA A 16 -39.93 22.09 49.39
N ALA A 17 -40.05 21.33 48.28
CA ALA A 17 -40.76 20.09 47.98
C ALA A 17 -40.31 19.50 46.61
N ASP A 18 -40.68 18.23 46.39
CA ASP A 18 -40.99 17.55 45.11
C ASP A 18 -39.90 17.15 44.08
N ASP A 19 -39.76 15.82 43.94
CA ASP A 19 -39.50 15.08 42.68
C ASP A 19 -40.91 14.65 42.16
N PRO A 20 -41.26 14.53 40.84
CA PRO A 20 -40.49 13.77 39.84
C PRO A 20 -40.60 14.21 38.34
N ALA A 21 -39.78 13.56 37.51
CA ALA A 21 -40.02 13.17 36.11
C ALA A 21 -39.84 14.16 34.93
N SER A 22 -39.36 13.55 33.83
CA SER A 22 -39.57 13.86 32.40
C SER A 22 -38.47 14.61 31.63
N LEU A 23 -37.71 13.83 30.85
CA LEU A 23 -37.35 14.19 29.47
C LEU A 23 -38.61 14.53 28.68
N PRO A 24 -38.49 15.38 27.65
CA PRO A 24 -38.53 14.82 26.29
C PRO A 24 -37.35 15.39 25.46
N GLY A 25 -36.73 14.69 24.51
CA GLY A 25 -37.34 14.23 23.27
C GLY A 25 -37.90 15.45 22.50
N ALA A 26 -37.58 15.78 21.25
CA ALA A 26 -37.12 14.99 20.12
C ALA A 26 -37.04 15.98 18.94
N PHE A 27 -36.07 15.77 18.05
CA PHE A 27 -36.10 16.03 16.59
C PHE A 27 -36.62 17.38 16.05
N GLN A 28 -35.80 18.06 15.23
CA GLN A 28 -35.93 18.04 13.76
C GLN A 28 -35.02 19.10 13.09
N ASN A 29 -34.30 18.64 12.05
CA ASN A 29 -33.95 19.34 10.81
C ASN A 29 -33.65 20.85 10.84
N GLY A 30 -32.38 21.19 10.56
CA GLY A 30 -32.02 22.48 9.98
C GLY A 30 -30.54 22.79 10.07
N ASN A 31 -29.82 22.68 8.95
CA ASN A 31 -28.56 23.37 8.64
C ASN A 31 -27.48 23.46 9.76
N ASP A 32 -26.74 22.38 10.01
CA ASP A 32 -25.43 22.47 10.69
C ASP A 32 -24.34 22.91 9.69
N MET A 33 -24.49 24.12 9.15
CA MET A 33 -23.52 24.78 8.27
C MET A 33 -22.98 26.05 8.93
N GLN A 34 -22.66 25.99 10.24
CA GLN A 34 -22.33 27.18 11.03
C GLN A 34 -21.25 27.03 12.12
N ASN A 35 -20.40 25.99 12.07
CA ASN A 35 -19.16 25.97 12.86
C ASN A 35 -17.92 25.94 11.93
N PRO A 36 -16.99 26.92 12.01
CA PRO A 36 -15.85 27.03 11.10
C PRO A 36 -14.67 26.08 11.42
N TYR A 37 -14.83 25.19 12.41
CA TYR A 37 -13.84 24.20 12.82
C TYR A 37 -14.50 22.89 13.23
N HIS A 38 -13.82 21.77 12.96
CA HIS A 38 -14.18 20.45 13.46
C HIS A 38 -12.99 19.90 14.25
N ILE A 39 -13.22 19.50 15.51
CA ILE A 39 -12.27 18.69 16.28
C ILE A 39 -12.52 17.24 15.86
N VAL A 40 -11.57 16.66 15.13
CA VAL A 40 -11.65 15.27 14.65
C VAL A 40 -11.17 14.31 15.74
N GLU A 41 -10.12 14.69 16.48
CA GLU A 41 -9.51 13.94 17.58
C GLU A 41 -8.95 14.88 18.67
N PRO A 42 -8.62 14.41 19.90
CA PRO A 42 -8.13 15.27 20.99
C PRO A 42 -6.83 16.05 20.69
N GLN A 43 -6.06 15.63 19.67
CA GLN A 43 -4.73 16.17 19.29
C GLN A 43 -4.70 16.86 17.92
N GLU A 44 -5.84 16.92 17.22
CA GLU A 44 -5.91 17.45 15.85
C GLU A 44 -6.92 18.60 15.77
N VAL A 45 -6.51 19.70 15.13
CA VAL A 45 -7.37 20.84 14.86
C VAL A 45 -7.42 21.12 13.37
N ILE A 46 -8.63 21.13 12.80
CA ILE A 46 -8.87 21.42 11.39
C ILE A 46 -9.78 22.65 11.27
N TRP A 47 -9.29 23.64 10.54
CA TRP A 47 -10.03 24.81 10.07
C TRP A 47 -10.20 24.68 8.55
N ALA A 48 -11.43 24.57 8.06
CA ALA A 48 -11.70 24.36 6.65
C ALA A 48 -13.00 25.04 6.20
N TRP A 49 -13.09 25.40 4.92
CA TRP A 49 -14.31 25.90 4.28
C TRP A 49 -14.50 25.33 2.86
N GLY A 50 -15.76 25.10 2.45
CA GLY A 50 -16.12 24.64 1.10
C GLY A 50 -15.87 23.16 0.80
N THR A 51 -16.62 22.60 -0.15
CA THR A 51 -16.47 21.21 -0.63
C THR A 51 -15.09 20.99 -1.23
N LEU A 52 -14.45 19.87 -0.88
CA LEU A 52 -13.26 19.37 -1.55
C LEU A 52 -13.44 19.48 -3.07
N GLU A 53 -12.49 20.17 -3.72
CA GLU A 53 -12.40 20.47 -5.15
C GLU A 53 -13.13 21.74 -5.65
N GLY A 54 -12.31 22.77 -5.92
CA GLY A 54 -12.46 23.65 -7.07
C GLY A 54 -13.59 24.68 -7.02
N ASP A 55 -13.43 25.75 -6.23
CA ASP A 55 -13.75 27.14 -6.63
C ASP A 55 -13.26 28.12 -5.54
N LYS A 56 -12.71 29.28 -5.94
CA LYS A 56 -12.39 30.36 -4.99
C LYS A 56 -13.70 30.95 -4.44
N GLY A 57 -14.10 30.52 -3.25
CA GLY A 57 -15.29 31.01 -2.56
C GLY A 57 -15.17 32.49 -2.17
N VAL A 58 -16.22 33.26 -2.47
CA VAL A 58 -16.40 34.64 -2.01
C VAL A 58 -17.23 34.62 -0.71
N ALA A 59 -16.64 35.11 0.39
CA ALA A 59 -17.19 35.39 1.74
C ALA A 59 -17.23 34.22 2.76
N ARG A 60 -16.88 34.33 4.08
CA ARG A 60 -16.01 35.17 4.95
C ARG A 60 -16.13 34.53 6.37
N PRO A 61 -15.06 34.15 7.09
CA PRO A 61 -14.95 34.44 8.52
C PRO A 61 -14.52 35.91 8.58
N ASP A 62 -15.47 36.82 8.81
CA ASP A 62 -15.28 38.26 8.59
C ASP A 62 -13.97 38.78 9.25
N ASN A 63 -12.94 39.01 8.41
CA ASN A 63 -11.68 39.72 8.67
C ASN A 63 -10.50 39.00 9.38
N TRP A 64 -10.29 37.69 9.21
CA TRP A 64 -8.97 37.13 9.54
C TRP A 64 -7.95 37.53 8.47
N THR A 65 -7.38 38.74 8.57
CA THR A 65 -6.18 39.12 7.79
C THR A 65 -4.90 38.51 8.37
N SER A 66 -5.00 37.99 9.60
CA SER A 66 -3.94 37.30 10.34
C SER A 66 -4.56 36.38 11.40
N VAL A 67 -3.99 35.20 11.62
CA VAL A 67 -4.25 34.40 12.85
C VAL A 67 -3.43 35.00 13.99
N THR A 68 -4.06 35.18 15.15
CA THR A 68 -3.48 35.72 16.40
C THR A 68 -3.58 34.67 17.51
N GLU A 69 -2.91 34.90 18.64
CA GLU A 69 -2.88 33.98 19.79
C GLU A 69 -4.28 33.56 20.27
N ASP A 70 -5.30 34.42 20.17
CA ASP A 70 -6.68 34.12 20.61
C ASP A 70 -7.43 33.10 19.72
N HIS A 71 -6.93 32.84 18.51
CA HIS A 71 -7.58 31.99 17.52
C HIS A 71 -7.13 30.53 17.54
N LEU A 72 -5.93 30.28 18.05
CA LEU A 72 -5.40 28.94 18.26
C LEU A 72 -5.62 28.63 19.74
N LEU A 73 -6.32 27.54 20.04
CA LEU A 73 -6.71 27.11 21.37
C LEU A 73 -5.47 26.79 22.25
N TYR A 74 -4.67 27.80 22.64
CA TYR A 74 -3.34 27.68 23.23
C TYR A 74 -3.32 26.87 24.55
N ASN A 75 -4.49 26.73 25.18
CA ASN A 75 -4.67 25.87 26.36
C ASN A 75 -4.63 24.37 26.04
N ASN A 76 -4.63 23.97 24.77
CA ASN A 76 -4.47 22.57 24.37
C ASN A 76 -3.01 22.27 23.99
N HIS A 77 -2.20 21.98 25.00
CA HIS A 77 -0.82 21.53 24.83
C HIS A 77 -0.68 20.15 24.15
N ASN A 78 -1.78 19.45 23.89
CA ASN A 78 -1.77 18.15 23.23
C ASN A 78 -1.93 18.23 21.71
N ILE A 79 -2.07 19.42 21.11
CA ILE A 79 -2.19 19.53 19.65
C ILE A 79 -0.84 19.23 19.00
N THR A 80 -0.79 18.15 18.21
CA THR A 80 0.39 17.74 17.43
C THR A 80 0.17 17.94 15.94
N LYS A 81 -1.08 18.12 15.49
CA LYS A 81 -1.44 18.31 14.08
C LYS A 81 -2.36 19.52 13.87
N LEU A 82 -2.00 20.37 12.92
CA LEU A 82 -2.72 21.60 12.61
C LEU A 82 -2.98 21.71 11.11
N THR A 83 -4.24 21.92 10.74
CA THR A 83 -4.67 21.99 9.33
C THR A 83 -5.53 23.23 9.06
N PHE A 84 -5.16 24.03 8.06
CA PHE A 84 -5.92 25.14 7.48
C PHE A 84 -6.16 24.88 5.99
N LEU A 85 -7.42 24.91 5.55
CA LEU A 85 -7.78 24.62 4.16
C LEU A 85 -8.77 25.67 3.64
N ASN A 86 -8.48 26.26 2.47
CA ASN A 86 -9.40 27.15 1.75
C ASN A 86 -9.83 28.40 2.55
N ILE A 87 -8.94 28.97 3.37
CA ILE A 87 -9.23 30.14 4.21
C ILE A 87 -8.34 31.31 3.78
N HIS A 88 -8.89 32.51 3.60
CA HIS A 88 -8.08 33.70 3.32
C HIS A 88 -7.18 34.05 4.51
N LEU A 89 -5.91 33.63 4.46
CA LEU A 89 -4.92 33.78 5.52
C LEU A 89 -3.56 34.18 4.93
N PRO A 90 -3.42 35.44 4.48
CA PRO A 90 -2.22 35.88 3.77
C PRO A 90 -0.95 35.92 4.63
N THR A 91 -1.10 36.00 5.96
CA THR A 91 -0.01 36.00 6.94
C THR A 91 -0.40 35.28 8.22
N ILE A 92 0.56 34.59 8.85
CA ILE A 92 0.45 34.06 10.21
C ILE A 92 1.38 34.89 11.11
N GLY A 93 0.86 35.36 12.24
CA GLY A 93 1.65 36.13 13.20
C GLY A 93 2.83 35.33 13.77
N ARG A 94 3.80 36.03 14.35
CA ARG A 94 4.89 35.37 15.10
C ARG A 94 4.40 34.92 16.47
N HIS A 95 4.93 33.81 16.97
CA HIS A 95 4.60 33.16 18.24
C HIS A 95 3.14 32.70 18.34
N VAL A 96 2.52 32.44 17.19
CA VAL A 96 1.12 32.05 17.08
C VAL A 96 1.01 30.53 17.03
N LEU A 97 1.92 29.85 16.31
CA LEU A 97 1.86 28.39 16.17
C LEU A 97 2.52 27.67 17.36
N PRO A 98 1.87 26.65 17.95
CA PRO A 98 2.47 25.83 19.01
C PRO A 98 3.74 25.11 18.56
N SER A 99 4.78 25.10 19.40
CA SER A 99 6.08 24.51 19.05
C SER A 99 6.11 22.97 19.05
N GLN A 100 5.14 22.32 19.69
CA GLN A 100 5.03 20.85 19.73
C GLN A 100 4.39 20.22 18.47
N LEU A 101 4.03 21.03 17.48
CA LEU A 101 3.45 20.54 16.23
C LEU A 101 4.44 19.64 15.47
N GLN A 102 3.92 18.51 15.01
CA GLN A 102 4.61 17.53 14.17
C GLN A 102 4.14 17.65 12.72
N ASP A 103 2.85 17.87 12.51
CA ASP A 103 2.25 17.94 11.18
C ASP A 103 1.51 19.26 10.97
N ILE A 104 1.95 20.03 9.96
CA ILE A 104 1.33 21.30 9.59
C ILE A 104 0.89 21.24 8.13
N ALA A 105 -0.40 21.52 7.90
CA ALA A 105 -0.96 21.68 6.57
C ALA A 105 -1.68 23.03 6.46
N ILE A 106 -1.22 23.90 5.56
CA ILE A 106 -1.85 25.20 5.25
C ILE A 106 -2.02 25.26 3.74
N ALA A 107 -3.16 24.79 3.23
CA ALA A 107 -3.40 24.63 1.80
C ALA A 107 -4.44 25.62 1.28
N ASN A 108 -4.16 26.25 0.14
CA ASN A 108 -5.08 27.17 -0.53
C ASN A 108 -5.54 28.32 0.39
N CYS A 109 -4.57 28.97 1.05
CA CYS A 109 -4.82 29.96 2.09
C CYS A 109 -4.34 31.37 1.74
N ASP A 110 -3.98 31.64 0.49
CA ASP A 110 -3.39 32.91 0.03
C ASP A 110 -2.08 33.31 0.75
N LEU A 111 -1.42 32.38 1.45
CA LEU A 111 -0.26 32.66 2.29
C LEU A 111 0.91 33.21 1.47
N THR A 112 1.51 34.32 1.90
CA THR A 112 2.58 35.00 1.14
C THR A 112 3.99 34.74 1.68
N THR A 113 4.10 34.23 2.91
CA THR A 113 5.37 33.96 3.57
C THR A 113 5.29 32.67 4.39
N VAL A 114 6.38 31.91 4.45
CA VAL A 114 6.49 30.76 5.36
C VAL A 114 6.32 31.24 6.81
N PRO A 115 5.47 30.59 7.64
CA PRO A 115 5.26 30.99 9.02
C PRO A 115 6.56 30.99 9.81
N HIS A 116 6.84 32.11 10.48
CA HIS A 116 8.15 32.33 11.11
C HIS A 116 8.43 31.37 12.29
N ASP A 117 7.36 30.84 12.88
CA ASP A 117 7.40 29.94 14.04
C ASP A 117 7.92 28.54 13.70
N ILE A 118 7.90 28.16 12.41
CA ILE A 118 8.47 26.90 11.91
C ILE A 118 9.96 26.79 12.25
N VAL A 119 10.65 27.91 12.44
CA VAL A 119 12.05 27.96 12.91
C VAL A 119 12.24 27.33 14.29
N GLN A 120 11.19 27.25 15.11
CA GLN A 120 11.23 26.79 16.51
C GLN A 120 10.52 25.44 16.75
N MET A 121 10.33 24.64 15.69
CA MET A 121 9.62 23.35 15.76
C MET A 121 10.58 22.17 15.55
N PRO A 122 11.22 21.64 16.61
CA PRO A 122 12.23 20.59 16.49
C PRO A 122 11.65 19.21 16.11
N HIS A 123 10.36 19.01 16.34
CA HIS A 123 9.65 17.74 16.10
C HIS A 123 8.82 17.75 14.81
N LEU A 124 8.93 18.80 13.98
CA LEU A 124 8.17 18.89 12.74
C LEU A 124 8.56 17.76 11.78
N THR A 125 7.61 16.88 11.48
CA THR A 125 7.75 15.73 10.59
C THR A 125 7.22 16.00 9.19
N LYS A 126 6.15 16.80 9.07
CA LYS A 126 5.51 17.12 7.79
C LYS A 126 5.14 18.61 7.70
N LEU A 127 5.45 19.19 6.53
CA LEU A 127 5.09 20.56 6.20
C LEU A 127 4.44 20.62 4.82
N ASP A 128 3.13 20.87 4.78
CA ASP A 128 2.38 21.12 3.55
C ASP A 128 1.92 22.58 3.50
N LEU A 129 2.43 23.35 2.54
CA LEU A 129 2.03 24.73 2.25
C LEU A 129 1.58 24.88 0.79
N ASN A 130 0.96 23.85 0.22
CA ASN A 130 0.56 23.87 -1.19
C ASN A 130 -0.50 24.93 -1.52
N ARG A 131 -0.59 25.30 -2.81
CA ARG A 131 -1.60 26.23 -3.35
C ARG A 131 -1.60 27.61 -2.69
N ASN A 132 -0.44 28.14 -2.35
CA ASN A 132 -0.31 29.46 -1.73
C ASN A 132 0.43 30.44 -2.66
N ASN A 133 0.78 31.61 -2.13
CA ASN A 133 1.39 32.71 -2.85
C ASN A 133 2.85 32.95 -2.39
N ILE A 134 3.56 31.90 -1.95
CA ILE A 134 4.90 32.04 -1.36
C ILE A 134 5.95 32.23 -2.47
N PRO A 135 6.75 33.32 -2.46
CA PRO A 135 7.72 33.61 -3.53
C PRO A 135 9.09 32.95 -3.33
N SER A 136 9.47 32.63 -2.09
CA SER A 136 10.73 31.94 -1.78
C SER A 136 10.72 31.32 -0.37
N VAL A 137 11.59 30.34 -0.15
CA VAL A 137 11.88 29.74 1.16
C VAL A 137 13.37 29.91 1.44
N ASN A 138 13.73 30.46 2.61
CA ASN A 138 15.13 30.62 2.99
C ASN A 138 15.31 30.40 4.50
N LEU A 139 15.57 29.15 4.88
CA LEU A 139 15.74 28.69 6.26
C LEU A 139 17.03 27.84 6.45
N PRO A 140 18.23 28.32 6.05
CA PRO A 140 19.45 27.51 6.06
C PRO A 140 20.09 27.35 7.45
N VAL A 141 19.75 28.21 8.42
CA VAL A 141 20.38 28.23 9.75
C VAL A 141 19.82 27.14 10.66
N VAL A 142 18.65 26.59 10.33
CA VAL A 142 17.96 25.55 11.11
C VAL A 142 18.11 24.22 10.39
N ILE A 143 18.53 23.18 11.13
CA ILE A 143 18.59 21.81 10.62
C ILE A 143 17.33 21.09 11.08
N TYR A 144 16.47 20.74 10.13
CA TYR A 144 15.22 20.02 10.35
C TYR A 144 15.46 18.51 10.25
N SER A 145 16.02 17.92 11.32
CA SER A 145 16.37 16.48 11.35
C SER A 145 15.15 15.55 11.40
N SER A 146 14.00 16.04 11.86
CA SER A 146 12.77 15.23 11.98
C SER A 146 11.89 15.32 10.73
N LEU A 147 12.16 16.27 9.82
CA LEU A 147 11.29 16.60 8.71
C LEU A 147 11.49 15.60 7.57
N THR A 148 10.43 14.89 7.22
CA THR A 148 10.44 13.80 6.23
C THR A 148 9.69 14.17 4.95
N GLN A 149 8.72 15.10 5.02
CA GLN A 149 7.89 15.48 3.88
C GLN A 149 7.71 17.00 3.81
N ILE A 150 7.95 17.56 2.63
CA ILE A 150 7.66 18.96 2.29
C ILE A 150 6.83 18.98 1.01
N ASN A 151 5.65 19.61 1.08
CA ASN A 151 4.83 19.91 -0.09
C ASN A 151 4.68 21.42 -0.28
N MET A 152 5.23 21.94 -1.37
CA MET A 152 5.15 23.36 -1.75
C MET A 152 4.57 23.53 -3.17
N GLN A 153 3.79 22.56 -3.63
CA GLN A 153 3.15 22.60 -4.95
C GLN A 153 2.31 23.87 -5.14
N GLU A 154 2.21 24.35 -6.39
CA GLU A 154 1.31 25.46 -6.79
C GLU A 154 1.56 26.74 -5.97
N ASN A 155 2.82 27.17 -5.91
CA ASN A 155 3.26 28.41 -5.27
C ASN A 155 3.93 29.35 -6.30
N MET A 156 4.62 30.38 -5.84
CA MET A 156 5.40 31.32 -6.68
C MET A 156 6.90 31.21 -6.44
N LEU A 157 7.40 30.02 -6.04
CA LEU A 157 8.79 29.87 -5.61
C LEU A 157 9.78 30.14 -6.76
N THR A 158 10.64 31.13 -6.54
CA THR A 158 11.81 31.43 -7.39
C THR A 158 13.12 30.94 -6.77
N ALA A 159 13.12 30.74 -5.45
CA ALA A 159 14.23 30.19 -4.68
C ALA A 159 13.73 29.33 -3.51
N PHE A 160 14.45 28.25 -3.23
CA PHE A 160 14.15 27.33 -2.13
C PHE A 160 15.45 26.93 -1.45
N ASN A 161 15.56 27.17 -0.16
CA ASN A 161 16.74 26.85 0.64
C ASN A 161 16.32 26.45 2.05
N ILE A 162 16.54 25.18 2.40
CA ILE A 162 16.25 24.62 3.72
C ILE A 162 17.25 23.48 3.98
N SER A 163 17.67 23.31 5.24
CA SER A 163 18.51 22.18 5.64
C SER A 163 17.65 21.10 6.30
N ALA A 164 17.34 20.04 5.55
CA ALA A 164 16.53 18.91 6.00
C ALA A 164 17.18 17.60 5.54
N PRO A 165 18.20 17.09 6.27
CA PRO A 165 19.02 15.97 5.80
C PRO A 165 18.25 14.65 5.66
N ASN A 166 17.19 14.46 6.46
CA ASN A 166 16.36 13.26 6.50
C ASN A 166 15.06 13.41 5.70
N LEU A 167 15.00 14.38 4.78
CA LEU A 167 13.82 14.62 3.96
C LEU A 167 13.68 13.50 2.94
N ILE A 168 12.52 12.84 2.88
CA ILE A 168 12.23 11.72 1.98
C ILE A 168 11.50 12.19 0.73
N GLN A 169 10.55 13.13 0.89
CA GLN A 169 9.70 13.63 -0.20
C GLN A 169 9.71 15.15 -0.26
N LEU A 170 9.95 15.69 -1.45
CA LEU A 170 9.93 17.10 -1.77
C LEU A 170 9.13 17.38 -3.05
N ASP A 171 7.97 18.01 -2.89
CA ASP A 171 7.15 18.47 -4.02
C ASP A 171 7.27 19.99 -4.23
N LEU A 172 7.86 20.37 -5.36
CA LEU A 172 8.04 21.74 -5.83
C LEU A 172 7.31 21.99 -7.17
N THR A 173 6.33 21.14 -7.51
CA THR A 173 5.55 21.21 -8.76
C THR A 173 4.82 22.54 -8.93
N SER A 174 4.71 23.03 -10.16
CA SER A 174 3.97 24.27 -10.49
C SER A 174 4.49 25.49 -9.72
N ASN A 175 5.79 25.75 -9.83
CA ASN A 175 6.47 26.92 -9.27
C ASN A 175 7.22 27.70 -10.36
N GLN A 176 8.09 28.64 -9.99
CA GLN A 176 8.86 29.50 -10.90
C GLN A 176 10.38 29.26 -10.80
N LEU A 177 10.79 28.05 -10.40
CA LEU A 177 12.20 27.71 -10.25
C LEU A 177 12.88 27.64 -11.62
N THR A 178 14.08 28.20 -11.72
CA THR A 178 14.88 28.22 -12.96
C THR A 178 16.01 27.19 -12.96
N THR A 179 16.34 26.66 -11.78
CA THR A 179 17.33 25.61 -11.55
C THR A 179 16.86 24.70 -10.42
N ILE A 180 17.44 23.50 -10.30
CA ILE A 180 17.30 22.70 -9.08
C ILE A 180 18.01 23.45 -7.94
N PRO A 181 17.36 23.73 -6.80
CA PRO A 181 18.01 24.41 -5.70
C PRO A 181 19.16 23.58 -5.10
N SER A 182 20.30 24.20 -4.80
CA SER A 182 21.51 23.47 -4.38
C SER A 182 21.36 22.71 -3.05
N CYS A 183 20.47 23.16 -2.16
CA CYS A 183 20.20 22.46 -0.90
C CYS A 183 19.59 21.06 -1.13
N VAL A 184 18.95 20.82 -2.28
CA VAL A 184 18.37 19.50 -2.62
C VAL A 184 19.46 18.44 -2.65
N TYR A 185 20.62 18.74 -3.23
CA TYR A 185 21.77 17.82 -3.29
C TYR A 185 22.42 17.52 -1.93
N THR A 186 21.97 18.18 -0.85
CA THR A 186 22.43 17.91 0.53
C THR A 186 21.47 17.01 1.31
N MET A 187 20.32 16.65 0.72
CA MET A 187 19.28 15.83 1.33
C MET A 187 19.55 14.36 1.00
N MET A 188 20.44 13.72 1.76
CA MET A 188 20.94 12.38 1.45
C MET A 188 19.86 11.28 1.50
N GLU A 189 18.78 11.51 2.24
CA GLU A 189 17.66 10.57 2.37
C GLU A 189 16.50 10.87 1.39
N LEU A 190 16.68 11.83 0.48
CA LEU A 190 15.63 12.22 -0.47
C LEU A 190 15.42 11.11 -1.49
N LEU A 191 14.18 10.66 -1.60
CA LEU A 191 13.74 9.69 -2.59
C LEU A 191 12.90 10.38 -3.66
N GLU A 192 11.95 11.23 -3.28
CA GLU A 192 11.01 11.82 -4.23
C GLU A 192 11.24 13.32 -4.42
N LEU A 193 11.44 13.72 -5.68
CA LEU A 193 11.59 15.11 -6.11
C LEU A 193 10.68 15.41 -7.31
N TYR A 194 9.70 16.27 -7.09
CA TYR A 194 8.78 16.73 -8.12
C TYR A 194 9.05 18.19 -8.49
N LEU A 195 9.39 18.43 -9.75
CA LEU A 195 9.78 19.73 -10.29
C LEU A 195 9.02 20.10 -11.58
N THR A 196 7.98 19.34 -11.94
CA THR A 196 7.20 19.63 -13.15
C THR A 196 6.52 21.00 -13.11
N LYS A 197 6.23 21.57 -14.28
CA LYS A 197 5.64 22.89 -14.45
C LYS A 197 6.45 24.00 -13.77
N ASN A 198 7.78 23.92 -13.86
CA ASN A 198 8.70 24.99 -13.46
C ASN A 198 9.30 25.67 -14.70
N SER A 199 10.20 26.63 -14.50
CA SER A 199 10.93 27.30 -15.59
C SER A 199 12.40 26.86 -15.64
N ILE A 200 12.67 25.58 -15.34
CA ILE A 200 14.04 25.05 -15.27
C ILE A 200 14.68 25.08 -16.66
N SER A 201 15.88 25.66 -16.74
CA SER A 201 16.58 25.83 -18.02
C SER A 201 16.98 24.46 -18.61
N LEU A 202 16.57 24.21 -19.86
CA LEU A 202 16.91 22.99 -20.61
C LEU A 202 17.86 23.31 -21.79
N PRO A 203 18.86 22.46 -22.08
CA PRO A 203 19.17 21.21 -21.39
C PRO A 203 19.78 21.47 -20.01
N LEU A 204 19.31 20.74 -19.00
CA LEU A 204 19.82 20.87 -17.63
C LEU A 204 21.25 20.31 -17.58
N VAL A 205 22.20 21.16 -17.17
CA VAL A 205 23.61 20.81 -17.02
C VAL A 205 23.89 20.53 -15.55
N VAL A 206 24.44 19.36 -15.26
CA VAL A 206 24.80 18.91 -13.90
C VAL A 206 26.23 18.39 -13.87
N SER A 207 26.87 18.50 -12.72
CA SER A 207 28.14 17.81 -12.42
C SER A 207 27.93 16.30 -12.30
N SER A 208 29.04 15.54 -12.28
CA SER A 208 28.99 14.09 -12.07
C SER A 208 28.36 13.71 -10.72
N ASP A 209 28.67 14.45 -9.65
CA ASP A 209 28.15 14.19 -8.30
C ASP A 209 26.65 14.53 -8.19
N GLU A 210 26.21 15.63 -8.81
CA GLU A 210 24.79 16.00 -8.88
C GLU A 210 23.99 15.01 -9.74
N PHE A 211 24.59 14.49 -10.81
CA PHE A 211 23.98 13.43 -11.61
C PHE A 211 23.84 12.14 -10.81
N GLU A 212 24.87 11.76 -10.05
CA GLU A 212 24.82 10.58 -9.16
C GLU A 212 23.71 10.74 -8.12
N PHE A 213 23.62 11.91 -7.48
CA PHE A 213 22.54 12.24 -6.54
C PHE A 213 21.15 12.08 -7.20
N LEU A 214 20.91 12.77 -8.32
CA LEU A 214 19.60 12.72 -9.00
C LEU A 214 19.28 11.31 -9.51
N SER A 215 20.30 10.54 -9.88
CA SER A 215 20.13 9.15 -10.29
C SER A 215 19.71 8.23 -9.15
N GLY A 216 20.04 8.62 -7.92
CA GLY A 216 19.66 7.91 -6.69
C GLY A 216 18.23 8.16 -6.23
N LEU A 217 17.52 9.14 -6.79
CA LEU A 217 16.11 9.38 -6.52
C LEU A 217 15.28 8.35 -7.26
N ASP A 218 14.65 7.35 -6.62
CA ASP A 218 13.21 7.44 -6.41
C ASP A 218 12.35 7.94 -7.57
N TYR A 219 11.60 8.98 -7.26
CA TYR A 219 10.79 9.68 -8.22
C TYR A 219 11.45 11.01 -8.57
N PHE A 220 11.81 11.19 -9.85
CA PHE A 220 12.34 12.45 -10.36
C PHE A 220 11.53 12.91 -11.56
N TYR A 221 10.65 13.88 -11.33
CA TYR A 221 9.78 14.43 -12.36
C TYR A 221 10.16 15.86 -12.70
N MET A 222 10.54 16.10 -13.95
CA MET A 222 10.87 17.42 -14.48
C MET A 222 10.18 17.59 -15.84
N ASP A 223 10.05 18.84 -16.29
CA ASP A 223 9.51 19.11 -17.63
C ASP A 223 10.46 18.57 -18.71
N LEU A 224 9.90 17.82 -19.66
CA LEU A 224 10.65 17.25 -20.77
C LEU A 224 11.05 18.35 -21.77
N PRO A 225 12.25 18.28 -22.37
CA PRO A 225 12.64 19.21 -23.42
C PRO A 225 11.69 19.10 -24.62
N VAL A 226 11.21 20.25 -25.09
CA VAL A 226 10.21 20.38 -26.17
C VAL A 226 10.74 19.90 -27.53
N ASN A 227 12.06 19.78 -27.72
CA ASN A 227 12.68 19.36 -28.98
C ASN A 227 13.65 18.19 -28.79
N ASP A 228 13.51 17.18 -29.65
CA ASP A 228 14.36 15.98 -29.70
C ASP A 228 15.81 16.22 -30.16
N THR A 229 16.15 17.46 -30.55
CA THR A 229 17.45 17.84 -31.11
C THR A 229 18.40 18.50 -30.11
N ALA A 230 18.13 18.44 -28.80
CA ALA A 230 18.95 19.10 -27.78
C ALA A 230 20.38 18.53 -27.73
N SER A 231 21.36 19.33 -28.17
CA SER A 231 22.79 19.04 -28.05
C SER A 231 23.35 19.65 -26.76
N CYS A 232 24.16 18.89 -26.02
CA CYS A 232 24.79 19.39 -24.80
C CYS A 232 25.86 20.46 -25.08
N PRO A 233 25.96 21.51 -24.24
CA PRO A 233 26.99 22.53 -24.39
C PRO A 233 28.37 22.01 -23.93
N GLY A 234 29.41 22.33 -24.68
CA GLY A 234 30.81 22.05 -24.33
C GLY A 234 31.20 20.57 -24.45
N GLU A 235 32.02 20.08 -23.51
CA GLU A 235 32.43 18.67 -23.40
C GLU A 235 31.39 17.79 -22.67
N SER A 236 30.24 18.37 -22.30
CA SER A 236 29.21 17.67 -21.53
C SER A 236 28.55 16.57 -22.38
N GLN A 237 28.33 15.41 -21.79
CA GLN A 237 27.70 14.27 -22.46
C GLN A 237 26.20 14.22 -22.18
N LEU A 238 25.41 13.80 -23.17
CA LEU A 238 23.97 13.65 -23.02
C LEU A 238 23.67 12.31 -22.32
N HIS A 239 22.99 12.38 -21.18
CA HIS A 239 22.50 11.23 -20.44
C HIS A 239 20.98 11.28 -20.34
N VAL A 240 20.35 10.10 -20.30
CA VAL A 240 18.90 9.98 -20.07
C VAL A 240 18.72 9.47 -18.64
N LEU A 241 18.00 10.24 -17.82
CA LEU A 241 17.69 9.89 -16.44
C LEU A 241 16.17 9.93 -16.23
N LYS A 242 15.58 8.77 -15.91
CA LYS A 242 14.14 8.61 -15.62
C LYS A 242 13.22 9.31 -16.64
N GLY A 243 13.60 9.26 -17.92
CA GLY A 243 12.87 9.88 -19.04
C GLY A 243 13.31 11.31 -19.40
N ASN A 244 14.09 11.97 -18.54
CA ASN A 244 14.63 13.32 -18.77
C ASN A 244 16.00 13.27 -19.47
N LYS A 245 16.26 14.17 -20.42
CA LYS A 245 17.57 14.29 -21.09
C LYS A 245 18.39 15.38 -20.39
N LEU A 246 19.53 14.99 -19.81
CA LEU A 246 20.43 15.83 -18.99
C LEU A 246 21.82 15.89 -19.62
N CYS A 247 22.55 16.96 -19.37
CA CYS A 247 23.95 17.11 -19.79
C CYS A 247 24.88 16.99 -18.59
N VAL A 248 25.76 15.98 -18.60
CA VAL A 248 26.69 15.71 -17.50
C VAL A 248 28.08 16.22 -17.88
N GLN A 249 28.65 17.06 -17.02
CA GLN A 249 30.03 17.54 -17.19
C GLN A 249 31.03 16.45 -16.78
N PRO A 250 32.00 16.08 -17.64
CA PRO A 250 33.01 15.07 -17.33
C PRO A 250 33.96 15.56 -16.23
N PHE A 251 34.42 14.61 -15.40
CA PHE A 251 35.34 14.87 -14.29
C PHE A 251 36.68 15.42 -14.82
N SER A 252 36.96 16.71 -14.59
CA SER A 252 38.22 17.32 -15.00
C SER A 252 39.35 16.95 -14.03
N SER A 253 39.96 15.79 -14.24
CA SER A 253 41.31 15.55 -13.73
C SER A 253 42.31 16.29 -14.61
N SER A 254 42.95 17.33 -14.08
CA SER A 254 43.99 18.07 -14.78
C SER A 254 45.19 17.17 -15.06
N THR A 255 45.43 16.74 -16.30
CA THR A 255 46.78 16.55 -16.83
C THR A 255 46.82 16.43 -18.35
N ASN A 256 47.67 17.28 -18.96
CA ASN A 256 48.07 17.28 -20.37
C ASN A 256 48.28 15.88 -20.96
N ARG A 257 47.64 15.62 -22.12
CA ARG A 257 48.31 14.87 -23.20
C ARG A 257 47.70 15.14 -24.57
N THR A 258 48.59 15.60 -25.45
CA THR A 258 48.45 15.89 -26.87
C THR A 258 48.22 14.63 -27.71
N SER A 259 47.34 14.71 -28.72
CA SER A 259 47.38 13.87 -29.94
C SER A 259 46.70 14.66 -31.08
N ILE A 260 47.48 15.27 -31.98
CA ILE A 260 47.91 14.80 -33.31
C ILE A 260 46.73 14.43 -34.23
N ALA A 261 46.66 15.19 -35.33
CA ALA A 261 45.56 15.25 -36.28
C ALA A 261 45.80 14.47 -37.58
N ALA A 262 44.66 14.16 -38.24
CA ALA A 262 44.40 14.14 -39.70
C ALA A 262 44.89 12.93 -40.54
N PRO A 263 44.40 12.73 -41.79
CA PRO A 263 43.24 13.34 -42.50
C PRO A 263 42.33 12.33 -43.26
N ALA A 264 41.25 12.90 -43.82
CA ALA A 264 40.32 12.30 -44.79
C ALA A 264 40.88 12.21 -46.22
N THR A 265 40.31 11.33 -47.06
CA THR A 265 40.34 11.40 -48.54
C THR A 265 39.07 10.78 -49.17
N SER A 266 38.74 11.29 -50.35
CA SER A 266 37.44 11.34 -51.04
C SER A 266 37.33 10.49 -52.33
N SER A 267 36.08 10.07 -52.64
CA SER A 267 35.37 9.99 -53.97
C SER A 267 35.89 9.09 -55.13
N PRO A 268 35.15 8.84 -56.26
CA PRO A 268 33.74 9.09 -56.67
C PRO A 268 32.98 7.93 -57.42
N ASP A 269 31.67 8.14 -57.57
CA ASP A 269 30.65 7.82 -58.60
C ASP A 269 30.82 6.78 -59.73
N ALA A 270 29.74 6.01 -59.97
CA ALA A 270 29.25 5.65 -61.30
C ALA A 270 27.71 5.45 -61.31
N ALA A 271 27.01 6.20 -62.16
CA ALA A 271 25.57 6.13 -62.36
C ALA A 271 25.18 5.16 -63.50
N SER A 272 24.02 4.51 -63.39
CA SER A 272 23.27 4.02 -64.57
C SER A 272 21.77 3.90 -64.26
N ASN A 273 20.97 4.66 -65.01
CA ASN A 273 19.50 4.74 -64.96
C ASN A 273 18.81 3.50 -65.55
N TRP A 274 17.65 3.13 -64.99
CA TRP A 274 16.69 2.17 -65.56
C TRP A 274 15.40 2.89 -66.02
N THR A 275 14.86 2.47 -67.16
CA THR A 275 13.69 3.06 -67.85
C THR A 275 12.35 2.40 -67.49
N TYR A 276 11.28 3.18 -67.64
CA TYR A 276 9.90 3.07 -67.13
C TYR A 276 9.00 1.86 -67.49
N SER A 277 9.50 0.69 -67.90
CA SER A 277 8.63 -0.43 -68.33
C SER A 277 8.55 -1.65 -67.41
N THR A 278 9.21 -1.64 -66.23
CA THR A 278 9.18 -2.75 -65.26
C THR A 278 8.41 -2.46 -63.96
N LEU A 279 8.02 -1.21 -63.69
CA LEU A 279 7.31 -0.82 -62.46
C LEU A 279 5.80 -1.11 -62.46
N SER A 280 5.16 -1.18 -63.63
CA SER A 280 3.70 -1.37 -63.71
C SER A 280 3.22 -2.79 -63.39
N TRP A 281 4.08 -3.81 -63.51
CA TRP A 281 3.71 -5.19 -63.14
C TRP A 281 3.93 -5.49 -61.65
N ILE A 282 4.85 -4.80 -60.99
CA ILE A 282 5.14 -4.99 -59.56
C ILE A 282 4.01 -4.43 -58.69
N LEU A 283 3.43 -3.29 -59.08
CA LEU A 283 2.36 -2.63 -58.32
C LEU A 283 1.00 -3.35 -58.40
N LEU A 284 0.75 -4.12 -59.46
CA LEU A 284 -0.53 -4.81 -59.64
C LEU A 284 -0.59 -6.14 -58.88
N VAL A 285 0.55 -6.83 -58.75
CA VAL A 285 0.66 -8.07 -57.97
C VAL A 285 0.80 -7.78 -56.46
N SER A 286 1.46 -6.67 -56.07
CA SER A 286 1.55 -6.29 -54.65
C SER A 286 0.18 -5.89 -54.08
N GLY A 287 -0.64 -5.16 -54.84
CA GLY A 287 -1.97 -4.73 -54.39
C GLY A 287 -2.94 -5.89 -54.11
N ILE A 288 -2.87 -6.97 -54.89
CA ILE A 288 -3.71 -8.16 -54.68
C ILE A 288 -3.24 -8.94 -53.45
N LEU A 289 -1.92 -9.03 -53.23
CA LEU A 289 -1.36 -9.69 -52.05
C LEU A 289 -1.67 -8.91 -50.77
N GLU A 290 -1.57 -7.57 -50.81
CA GLU A 290 -1.94 -6.68 -49.71
C GLU A 290 -3.44 -6.73 -49.39
N ALA A 291 -4.31 -6.87 -50.41
CA ALA A 291 -5.74 -7.05 -50.20
C ALA A 291 -6.07 -8.40 -49.54
N ILE A 292 -5.40 -9.50 -49.94
CA ILE A 292 -5.61 -10.82 -49.34
C ILE A 292 -5.09 -10.85 -47.89
N ILE A 293 -3.92 -10.26 -47.64
CA ILE A 293 -3.37 -10.11 -46.28
C ILE A 293 -4.29 -9.21 -45.45
N GLY A 294 -4.77 -8.09 -46.02
CA GLY A 294 -5.70 -7.18 -45.38
C GLY A 294 -7.04 -7.83 -45.02
N VAL A 295 -7.60 -8.68 -45.89
CA VAL A 295 -8.80 -9.47 -45.60
C VAL A 295 -8.52 -10.54 -44.56
N GLY A 296 -7.38 -11.22 -44.60
CA GLY A 296 -6.96 -12.18 -43.57
C GLY A 296 -6.81 -11.53 -42.20
N VAL A 297 -6.11 -10.39 -42.13
CA VAL A 297 -5.97 -9.56 -40.92
C VAL A 297 -7.32 -9.03 -40.47
N TYR A 298 -8.20 -8.61 -41.38
CA TYR A 298 -9.55 -8.16 -41.04
C TYR A 298 -10.42 -9.29 -40.48
N LEU A 299 -10.32 -10.51 -41.02
CA LEU A 299 -11.04 -11.68 -40.52
C LEU A 299 -10.49 -12.13 -39.15
N VAL A 300 -9.17 -12.10 -38.95
CA VAL A 300 -8.53 -12.34 -37.64
C VAL A 300 -8.91 -11.23 -36.66
N TYR A 301 -8.87 -9.97 -37.05
CA TYR A 301 -9.33 -8.83 -36.26
C TYR A 301 -10.81 -8.93 -35.92
N ARG A 302 -11.67 -9.38 -36.85
CA ARG A 302 -13.11 -9.55 -36.61
C ARG A 302 -13.38 -10.73 -35.67
N LYS A 303 -12.61 -11.83 -35.80
CA LYS A 303 -12.64 -12.98 -34.86
C LYS A 303 -12.11 -12.57 -33.48
N GLN A 304 -11.02 -11.80 -33.41
CA GLN A 304 -10.47 -11.23 -32.17
C GLN A 304 -11.41 -10.18 -31.57
N LYS A 305 -12.14 -9.39 -32.37
CA LYS A 305 -13.11 -8.40 -31.90
C LYS A 305 -14.39 -9.05 -31.35
N LEU A 306 -14.81 -10.18 -31.93
CA LEU A 306 -15.87 -11.01 -31.38
C LEU A 306 -15.44 -11.67 -30.06
N MET A 307 -14.22 -12.21 -29.99
CA MET A 307 -13.63 -12.72 -28.73
C MET A 307 -13.45 -11.59 -27.69
N ARG A 308 -12.99 -10.40 -28.10
CA ARG A 308 -12.88 -9.21 -27.23
C ARG A 308 -14.24 -8.72 -26.75
N ARG A 309 -15.32 -8.87 -27.52
CA ARG A 309 -16.67 -8.51 -27.03
C ARG A 309 -17.19 -9.47 -25.94
N GLN A 310 -16.72 -10.71 -25.90
CA GLN A 310 -16.96 -11.61 -24.76
C GLN A 310 -15.96 -11.39 -23.60
N TYR A 311 -14.79 -10.81 -23.86
CA TYR A 311 -13.74 -10.56 -22.86
C TYR A 311 -13.78 -9.15 -22.23
N VAL A 312 -14.50 -8.18 -22.80
CA VAL A 312 -14.60 -6.80 -22.28
C VAL A 312 -15.54 -6.67 -21.06
N GLN A 313 -16.09 -7.77 -20.55
CA GLN A 313 -16.74 -7.80 -19.24
C GLN A 313 -15.85 -8.36 -18.12
N HIS A 314 -14.66 -8.88 -18.40
CA HIS A 314 -13.68 -9.36 -17.41
C HIS A 314 -12.29 -8.78 -17.72
N GLY A 315 -11.92 -7.75 -16.99
CA GLY A 315 -10.62 -7.10 -17.11
C GLY A 315 -9.49 -7.98 -16.58
N SER A 316 -8.47 -8.21 -17.40
CA SER A 316 -7.07 -8.24 -16.96
C SER A 316 -6.10 -8.18 -18.14
N SER A 317 -5.02 -7.47 -17.88
CA SER A 317 -3.88 -7.05 -18.66
C SER A 317 -2.99 -8.22 -19.13
N HIS A 318 -2.45 -8.12 -20.35
CA HIS A 318 -1.13 -8.67 -20.66
C HIS A 318 -0.51 -7.99 -21.89
N ALA A 319 0.62 -7.32 -21.70
CA ALA A 319 1.93 -7.64 -22.31
C ALA A 319 2.88 -6.43 -22.23
N THR A 320 4.02 -6.57 -21.55
CA THR A 320 5.34 -6.03 -21.99
C THR A 320 6.46 -6.67 -21.17
N SER A 321 6.85 -7.89 -21.55
CA SER A 321 7.82 -8.77 -20.88
C SER A 321 9.30 -8.38 -21.10
N SER A 322 9.64 -7.09 -21.10
CA SER A 322 11.03 -6.64 -21.28
C SER A 322 11.35 -5.40 -20.43
N GLY A 323 10.43 -4.43 -20.38
CA GLY A 323 10.62 -3.22 -19.57
C GLY A 323 10.37 -3.42 -18.07
N GLU A 324 9.50 -4.37 -17.69
CA GLU A 324 9.22 -4.68 -16.28
C GLU A 324 10.42 -5.34 -15.56
N ARG A 325 11.27 -6.06 -16.30
CA ARG A 325 12.49 -6.69 -15.77
C ARG A 325 13.59 -5.66 -15.47
N GLU A 326 13.71 -4.61 -16.27
CA GLU A 326 14.60 -3.48 -15.98
C GLU A 326 14.05 -2.59 -14.87
N ARG A 327 12.73 -2.44 -14.75
CA ARG A 327 12.07 -1.63 -13.70
C ARG A 327 12.17 -2.24 -12.29
N LEU A 328 12.28 -3.56 -12.17
CA LEU A 328 12.49 -4.27 -10.88
C LEU A 328 13.96 -4.42 -10.50
N LEU A 329 14.88 -4.13 -11.44
CA LEU A 329 16.33 -4.19 -11.24
C LEU A 329 16.99 -2.80 -11.28
N SER A 330 16.28 -1.75 -11.72
CA SER A 330 16.73 -0.36 -11.66
C SER A 330 16.49 0.20 -10.26
N VAL A 331 17.41 -0.15 -9.38
CA VAL A 331 17.94 0.66 -8.26
C VAL A 331 17.04 1.84 -7.86
N GLU A 332 16.25 1.63 -6.83
CA GLU A 332 15.69 2.68 -5.97
C GLU A 332 16.12 2.36 -4.55
N HIS A 333 16.67 3.38 -3.90
CA HIS A 333 17.61 3.25 -2.80
C HIS A 333 16.91 2.74 -1.53
N VAL A 334 17.17 1.48 -1.19
CA VAL A 334 17.05 1.02 0.19
C VAL A 334 18.06 1.83 1.02
N LEU A 335 17.59 2.51 2.07
CA LEU A 335 18.43 2.97 3.16
C LEU A 335 19.28 1.81 3.69
N TYR A 336 20.51 1.65 3.21
CA TYR A 336 21.43 0.62 3.70
C TYR A 336 21.95 0.92 5.11
N ALA A 337 21.73 2.14 5.62
CA ALA A 337 22.05 2.51 6.99
C ALA A 337 21.19 1.78 8.04
N SER A 338 20.00 1.27 7.67
CA SER A 338 19.10 0.61 8.60
C SER A 338 19.31 -0.91 8.71
N MET A 339 19.98 -1.58 7.76
CA MET A 339 20.28 -3.02 7.89
C MET A 339 21.61 -3.33 8.59
N GLU A 340 22.63 -2.48 8.48
CA GLU A 340 23.82 -2.60 9.35
C GLU A 340 23.49 -2.27 10.81
N ALA A 341 22.46 -1.46 11.07
CA ALA A 341 21.92 -1.25 12.42
C ALA A 341 21.12 -2.46 12.96
N TRP A 342 20.73 -3.42 12.10
CA TRP A 342 20.00 -4.64 12.47
C TRP A 342 20.89 -5.84 12.80
N THR A 343 22.20 -5.75 12.54
CA THR A 343 23.14 -6.77 13.03
C THR A 343 23.22 -6.68 14.56
N GLY A 344 22.60 -7.64 15.26
CA GLY A 344 22.52 -7.68 16.73
C GLY A 344 21.13 -7.46 17.34
N ASN A 345 20.06 -7.39 16.54
CA ASN A 345 18.68 -7.44 17.03
C ASN A 345 18.23 -8.92 17.21
N PRO A 346 17.53 -9.30 18.30
CA PRO A 346 16.94 -10.63 18.48
C PRO A 346 16.15 -11.18 17.28
N LEU A 347 15.52 -10.31 16.49
CA LEU A 347 14.76 -10.72 15.29
C LEU A 347 15.68 -11.21 14.17
N THR A 348 16.86 -10.60 14.00
CA THR A 348 17.85 -11.03 13.00
C THR A 348 18.44 -12.39 13.39
N ASP A 349 18.72 -12.58 14.68
CA ASP A 349 19.20 -13.88 15.21
C ASP A 349 18.15 -14.97 15.01
N ALA A 350 16.87 -14.66 15.26
CA ALA A 350 15.77 -15.58 15.01
C ALA A 350 15.63 -15.93 13.52
N LEU A 351 15.79 -14.94 12.63
CA LEU A 351 15.77 -15.16 11.19
C LEU A 351 16.90 -16.10 10.74
N GLU A 352 18.13 -15.86 11.18
CA GLU A 352 19.28 -16.72 10.85
C GLU A 352 19.18 -18.12 11.48
N THR A 353 18.50 -18.23 12.63
CA THR A 353 18.30 -19.52 13.33
C THR A 353 17.23 -20.38 12.64
N HIS A 354 16.12 -19.76 12.21
CA HIS A 354 14.95 -20.50 11.73
C HIS A 354 14.86 -20.58 10.21
N ALA A 355 15.31 -19.58 9.46
CA ALA A 355 15.20 -19.55 8.01
C ALA A 355 16.56 -19.79 7.35
N THR A 356 16.58 -20.70 6.38
CA THR A 356 17.77 -20.93 5.53
C THR A 356 18.07 -19.67 4.73
N ARG A 357 19.27 -19.12 4.87
CA ARG A 357 19.73 -18.00 4.03
C ARG A 357 20.04 -18.49 2.62
N LEU A 358 19.29 -17.98 1.64
CA LEU A 358 19.46 -18.34 0.23
C LEU A 358 20.39 -17.38 -0.50
N ASP A 359 21.08 -17.90 -1.52
CA ASP A 359 21.90 -17.09 -2.41
C ASP A 359 21.00 -16.23 -3.31
N CYS A 360 21.12 -14.90 -3.14
CA CYS A 360 20.35 -13.93 -3.91
C CYS A 360 20.67 -14.00 -5.41
N ASP A 361 21.91 -14.33 -5.79
CA ASP A 361 22.31 -14.38 -7.20
C ASP A 361 21.74 -15.61 -7.91
N ALA A 362 21.37 -16.63 -7.15
CA ALA A 362 20.68 -17.82 -7.65
C ALA A 362 19.15 -17.64 -7.81
N LEU A 363 18.60 -16.50 -7.37
CA LEU A 363 17.18 -16.18 -7.46
C LEU A 363 16.87 -15.27 -8.66
N THR A 364 15.82 -15.63 -9.42
CA THR A 364 15.27 -14.79 -10.50
C THR A 364 13.77 -14.60 -10.33
N LEU A 365 13.30 -13.38 -10.56
CA LEU A 365 11.87 -13.04 -10.62
C LEU A 365 11.42 -13.08 -12.08
N ASP A 366 10.34 -13.80 -12.37
CA ASP A 366 9.85 -13.98 -13.74
C ASP A 366 8.50 -13.32 -13.98
N LYS A 367 7.49 -13.67 -13.19
CA LYS A 367 6.11 -13.21 -13.37
C LYS A 367 5.47 -12.90 -12.03
N ARG A 368 4.90 -11.72 -11.86
CA ARG A 368 4.09 -11.42 -10.68
C ARG A 368 2.83 -12.29 -10.66
N LEU A 369 2.65 -13.03 -9.57
CA LEU A 369 1.49 -13.89 -9.32
C LEU A 369 0.37 -13.11 -8.63
N ALA A 370 0.72 -12.29 -7.64
CA ALA A 370 -0.24 -11.52 -6.87
C ALA A 370 0.37 -10.21 -6.34
N GLN A 371 -0.48 -9.23 -6.07
CA GLN A 371 -0.15 -8.00 -5.35
C GLN A 371 -1.22 -7.79 -4.26
N GLY A 372 -0.79 -7.74 -3.01
CA GLY A 372 -1.61 -7.46 -1.84
C GLY A 372 -1.42 -6.02 -1.33
N GLY A 373 -2.01 -5.70 -0.18
CA GLY A 373 -1.85 -4.37 0.44
C GLY A 373 -0.52 -4.16 1.17
N TYR A 374 0.24 -5.23 1.43
CA TYR A 374 1.49 -5.21 2.19
C TYR A 374 2.69 -5.75 1.41
N GLY A 375 2.47 -6.50 0.34
CA GLY A 375 3.53 -7.16 -0.41
C GLY A 375 3.06 -7.67 -1.76
N GLU A 376 4.00 -8.12 -2.57
CA GLU A 376 3.76 -8.79 -3.84
C GLU A 376 4.42 -10.18 -3.86
N VAL A 377 3.83 -11.08 -4.63
CA VAL A 377 4.31 -12.46 -4.79
C VAL A 377 4.65 -12.69 -6.26
N TRP A 378 5.85 -13.18 -6.49
CA TRP A 378 6.41 -13.45 -7.81
C TRP A 378 6.63 -14.95 -8.00
N LEU A 379 6.34 -15.43 -9.20
CA LEU A 379 6.91 -16.66 -9.72
C LEU A 379 8.37 -16.38 -10.06
N GLY A 380 9.25 -17.27 -9.63
CA GLY A 380 10.66 -17.19 -9.91
C GLY A 380 11.34 -18.55 -9.97
N HIS A 381 12.67 -18.52 -10.04
CA HIS A 381 13.49 -19.73 -9.97
C HIS A 381 14.54 -19.61 -8.87
N TYR A 382 14.82 -20.73 -8.19
CA TYR A 382 15.97 -20.93 -7.33
C TYR A 382 16.73 -22.18 -7.80
N HIS A 383 17.97 -22.04 -8.28
CA HIS A 383 18.75 -23.12 -8.90
C HIS A 383 17.94 -23.98 -9.90
N ALA A 384 17.14 -23.33 -10.75
CA ALA A 384 16.23 -23.91 -11.76
C ALA A 384 14.92 -24.55 -11.25
N SER A 385 14.68 -24.61 -9.95
CA SER A 385 13.37 -25.00 -9.40
C SER A 385 12.42 -23.80 -9.36
N LEU A 386 11.17 -23.99 -9.77
CA LEU A 386 10.13 -22.96 -9.64
C LEU A 386 9.85 -22.69 -8.16
N VAL A 387 9.80 -21.41 -7.81
CA VAL A 387 9.54 -20.93 -6.44
C VAL A 387 8.56 -19.75 -6.46
N ALA A 388 7.88 -19.55 -5.35
CA ALA A 388 7.14 -18.32 -5.09
C ALA A 388 7.99 -17.41 -4.19
N ILE A 389 8.14 -16.15 -4.58
CA ILE A 389 9.00 -15.17 -3.91
C ILE A 389 8.13 -14.01 -3.46
N LYS A 390 7.94 -13.85 -2.16
CA LYS A 390 7.20 -12.74 -1.57
C LYS A 390 8.15 -11.61 -1.16
N LEU A 391 7.79 -10.39 -1.53
CA LEU A 391 8.53 -9.16 -1.21
C LEU A 391 7.56 -8.12 -0.63
N LEU A 392 8.09 -7.21 0.19
CA LEU A 392 7.36 -6.01 0.62
C LEU A 392 7.27 -5.01 -0.53
N LEU A 393 6.10 -4.37 -0.65
CA LEU A 393 5.93 -3.25 -1.56
C LEU A 393 6.86 -2.09 -1.18
N PRO A 394 7.36 -1.28 -2.14
CA PRO A 394 8.19 -0.11 -1.84
C PRO A 394 7.63 0.79 -0.73
N GLU A 395 6.32 1.01 -0.72
CA GLU A 395 5.63 1.89 0.22
C GLU A 395 5.40 1.24 1.61
N LYS A 396 5.81 -0.02 1.80
CA LYS A 396 5.60 -0.86 3.00
C LYS A 396 6.91 -1.38 3.57
N ARG A 397 7.91 -0.50 3.65
CA ARG A 397 9.28 -0.81 4.11
C ARG A 397 9.69 -0.03 5.35
N SER A 398 8.73 0.39 6.18
CA SER A 398 9.07 0.91 7.49
C SER A 398 9.75 -0.18 8.34
N ILE A 399 10.50 0.22 9.37
CA ILE A 399 11.11 -0.73 10.31
C ILE A 399 10.04 -1.70 10.86
N ALA A 400 8.86 -1.19 11.21
CA ALA A 400 7.75 -2.01 11.70
C ALA A 400 7.23 -3.02 10.66
N ASP A 401 7.16 -2.64 9.37
CA ASP A 401 6.74 -3.54 8.30
C ASP A 401 7.80 -4.64 8.07
N ILE A 402 9.08 -4.28 8.10
CA ILE A 402 10.19 -5.24 7.98
C ILE A 402 10.17 -6.21 9.16
N GLU A 403 10.00 -5.72 10.40
CA GLU A 403 9.88 -6.58 11.58
C GLU A 403 8.68 -7.53 11.49
N ALA A 404 7.53 -7.05 11.01
CA ALA A 404 6.36 -7.88 10.78
C ALA A 404 6.65 -8.96 9.73
N PHE A 405 7.34 -8.62 8.65
CA PHE A 405 7.70 -9.58 7.61
C PHE A 405 8.74 -10.60 8.07
N VAL A 406 9.72 -10.19 8.88
CA VAL A 406 10.67 -11.12 9.52
C VAL A 406 9.94 -12.08 10.45
N ARG A 407 8.98 -11.60 11.26
CA ARG A 407 8.13 -12.48 12.09
C ARG A 407 7.36 -13.49 11.24
N GLU A 408 6.79 -13.06 10.12
CA GLU A 408 6.13 -13.97 9.17
C GLU A 408 7.09 -15.05 8.66
N ILE A 409 8.29 -14.66 8.21
CA ILE A 409 9.30 -15.59 7.70
C ILE A 409 9.71 -16.60 8.76
N VAL A 410 10.04 -16.12 9.97
CA VAL A 410 10.48 -16.97 11.09
C VAL A 410 9.38 -17.95 11.48
N LEU A 411 8.14 -17.46 11.59
CA LEU A 411 7.00 -18.31 11.92
C LEU A 411 6.82 -19.39 10.85
N LEU A 412 6.74 -19.02 9.58
CA LEU A 412 6.54 -19.99 8.49
C LEU A 412 7.71 -20.97 8.36
N ALA A 413 8.95 -20.52 8.54
CA ALA A 413 10.14 -21.38 8.53
C ALA A 413 10.17 -22.40 9.68
N SER A 414 9.47 -22.12 10.79
CA SER A 414 9.33 -23.06 11.91
C SER A 414 8.26 -24.15 11.68
N LEU A 415 7.47 -24.05 10.61
CA LEU A 415 6.40 -25.00 10.28
C LEU A 415 6.87 -26.02 9.25
N ASP A 416 6.55 -27.28 9.50
CA ASP A 416 6.78 -28.39 8.57
C ASP A 416 5.55 -29.29 8.55
N HIS A 417 4.72 -29.14 7.53
CA HIS A 417 3.45 -29.88 7.39
C HIS A 417 3.02 -29.97 5.91
N PRO A 418 2.53 -31.12 5.42
CA PRO A 418 2.19 -31.32 4.00
C PRO A 418 1.10 -30.40 3.46
N HIS A 419 0.22 -29.89 4.34
CA HIS A 419 -0.88 -28.99 4.00
C HIS A 419 -0.60 -27.52 4.35
N ILE A 420 0.65 -27.17 4.58
CA ILE A 420 1.13 -25.78 4.73
C ILE A 420 2.18 -25.54 3.65
N VAL A 421 2.20 -24.35 3.05
CA VAL A 421 3.21 -24.01 2.05
C VAL A 421 4.62 -24.09 2.67
N HIS A 422 5.51 -24.84 2.03
CA HIS A 422 6.85 -25.06 2.53
C HIS A 422 7.73 -23.80 2.35
N CYS A 423 8.35 -23.34 3.44
CA CYS A 423 9.38 -22.31 3.42
C CYS A 423 10.71 -22.92 2.95
N ILE A 424 11.20 -22.49 1.80
CA ILE A 424 12.53 -22.88 1.31
C ILE A 424 13.60 -22.09 2.05
N GLY A 425 13.33 -20.83 2.34
CA GLY A 425 14.21 -19.96 3.10
C GLY A 425 13.92 -18.48 2.86
N ALA A 426 14.87 -17.66 3.25
CA ALA A 426 14.83 -16.23 3.02
C ALA A 426 16.11 -15.76 2.32
N ALA A 427 15.96 -14.76 1.46
CA ALA A 427 17.07 -14.15 0.76
C ALA A 427 17.13 -12.67 1.09
N TRP A 428 18.32 -12.19 1.45
CA TRP A 428 18.61 -10.78 1.60
C TRP A 428 20.08 -10.55 1.23
N PRO A 429 20.35 -9.70 0.22
CA PRO A 429 21.70 -9.45 -0.24
C PRO A 429 22.45 -8.48 0.68
N LYS A 430 23.77 -8.44 0.47
CA LYS A 430 24.65 -7.41 1.04
C LYS A 430 24.58 -6.08 0.28
N SER A 431 24.12 -6.09 -0.97
CA SER A 431 23.77 -4.91 -1.74
C SER A 431 22.79 -5.26 -2.87
N LYS A 432 21.78 -4.42 -3.07
CA LYS A 432 20.85 -4.33 -4.22
C LYS A 432 19.56 -5.18 -4.28
N ARG A 433 19.11 -5.88 -3.24
CA ARG A 433 17.75 -6.48 -3.22
C ARG A 433 17.13 -6.45 -1.83
N ASP A 434 15.81 -6.42 -1.77
CA ASP A 434 15.04 -6.41 -0.52
C ASP A 434 15.01 -7.78 0.15
N LEU A 435 14.58 -7.84 1.41
CA LEU A 435 14.27 -9.10 2.10
C LEU A 435 13.20 -9.86 1.31
N MET A 436 13.45 -11.15 1.06
CA MET A 436 12.56 -12.04 0.31
C MET A 436 12.23 -13.27 1.13
N LEU A 437 10.95 -13.64 1.17
CA LEU A 437 10.50 -14.95 1.58
C LEU A 437 10.38 -15.85 0.35
N VAL A 438 11.06 -16.99 0.35
CA VAL A 438 11.03 -17.94 -0.76
C VAL A 438 10.33 -19.22 -0.31
N THR A 439 9.24 -19.57 -0.98
CA THR A 439 8.47 -20.79 -0.71
C THR A 439 8.39 -21.68 -1.94
N GLU A 440 7.91 -22.91 -1.74
CA GLU A 440 7.50 -23.74 -2.88
C GLU A 440 6.46 -23.02 -3.75
N TYR A 441 6.51 -23.27 -5.07
CA TYR A 441 5.49 -22.81 -6.00
C TYR A 441 4.38 -23.87 -6.16
N VAL A 442 3.15 -23.51 -5.80
CA VAL A 442 1.97 -24.39 -5.95
C VAL A 442 1.20 -23.97 -7.21
N ALA A 443 1.25 -24.81 -8.25
CA ALA A 443 0.86 -24.43 -9.60
C ALA A 443 -0.66 -24.25 -9.83
N GLY A 444 -1.52 -24.83 -8.99
CA GLY A 444 -2.98 -24.75 -9.16
C GLY A 444 -3.59 -23.42 -8.72
N GLY A 445 -2.79 -22.49 -8.18
CA GLY A 445 -3.27 -21.20 -7.70
C GLY A 445 -4.13 -21.31 -6.44
N ASP A 446 -4.84 -20.24 -6.11
CA ASP A 446 -5.68 -20.19 -4.91
C ASP A 446 -7.09 -20.78 -5.13
N LEU A 447 -7.67 -21.31 -4.05
CA LEU A 447 -8.98 -21.94 -4.04
C LEU A 447 -10.09 -20.95 -4.41
N ARG A 448 -9.96 -19.65 -4.08
CA ARG A 448 -10.98 -18.65 -4.48
C ARG A 448 -11.05 -18.53 -6.00
N ALA A 449 -9.91 -18.43 -6.68
CA ALA A 449 -9.84 -18.43 -8.14
C ALA A 449 -10.41 -19.72 -8.75
N LEU A 450 -10.17 -20.88 -8.14
CA LEU A 450 -10.77 -22.15 -8.57
C LEU A 450 -12.31 -22.11 -8.50
N LEU A 451 -12.87 -21.62 -7.39
CA LEU A 451 -14.31 -21.55 -7.17
C LEU A 451 -15.00 -20.52 -8.09
N ASP A 452 -14.28 -19.47 -8.50
CA ASP A 452 -14.80 -18.46 -9.44
C ASP A 452 -14.97 -18.99 -10.87
N VAL A 453 -14.21 -20.03 -11.26
CA VAL A 453 -14.26 -20.61 -12.62
C VAL A 453 -15.51 -21.48 -12.81
N ASP A 454 -15.89 -22.28 -11.82
CA ASP A 454 -17.01 -23.21 -11.93
C ASP A 454 -18.19 -22.80 -11.05
N THR A 455 -18.86 -21.70 -11.40
CA THR A 455 -20.01 -21.20 -10.63
C THR A 455 -21.28 -22.05 -10.73
N THR A 456 -21.26 -23.08 -11.60
CA THR A 456 -22.43 -23.91 -11.94
C THR A 456 -22.43 -25.28 -11.27
N GLN A 457 -21.28 -25.89 -11.00
CA GLN A 457 -21.18 -27.16 -10.27
C GLN A 457 -20.94 -26.94 -8.78
N ARG A 458 -22.04 -26.81 -8.02
CA ARG A 458 -22.03 -26.68 -6.56
C ARG A 458 -22.09 -28.03 -5.83
N ASP A 459 -21.87 -29.11 -6.56
CA ASP A 459 -21.82 -30.46 -5.99
C ASP A 459 -20.61 -30.58 -5.05
N TRP A 460 -20.64 -31.58 -4.18
CA TRP A 460 -19.55 -31.90 -3.26
C TRP A 460 -18.83 -33.18 -3.70
N PRO A 461 -18.02 -33.12 -4.77
CA PRO A 461 -17.17 -34.25 -5.11
C PRO A 461 -16.16 -34.51 -3.99
N ARG A 462 -15.61 -35.73 -3.97
CA ARG A 462 -14.61 -36.15 -2.98
C ARG A 462 -13.43 -35.18 -2.86
N THR A 463 -13.07 -34.52 -3.95
CA THR A 463 -12.00 -33.51 -4.00
C THR A 463 -12.27 -32.30 -3.11
N LYS A 464 -13.50 -31.77 -3.06
CA LYS A 464 -13.85 -30.66 -2.15
C LYS A 464 -13.78 -31.08 -0.68
N VAL A 465 -14.23 -32.30 -0.39
CA VAL A 465 -14.12 -32.87 0.96
C VAL A 465 -12.64 -33.01 1.34
N GLN A 466 -11.79 -33.44 0.40
CA GLN A 466 -10.35 -33.52 0.62
C GLN A 466 -9.73 -32.15 0.89
N TYR A 467 -10.09 -31.10 0.15
CA TYR A 467 -9.61 -29.75 0.45
C TYR A 467 -9.99 -29.31 1.87
N ALA A 468 -11.22 -29.59 2.31
CA ALA A 468 -11.63 -29.29 3.68
C ALA A 468 -10.83 -30.09 4.72
N ILE A 469 -10.53 -31.37 4.47
CA ILE A 469 -9.70 -32.22 5.33
C ILE A 469 -8.27 -31.67 5.43
N ASP A 470 -7.66 -31.32 4.30
CA ASP A 470 -6.30 -30.82 4.21
C ASP A 470 -6.13 -29.50 4.99
N ILE A 471 -7.07 -28.56 4.81
CA ILE A 471 -7.11 -27.30 5.56
C ILE A 471 -7.29 -27.58 7.06
N ALA A 472 -8.17 -28.53 7.43
CA ALA A 472 -8.39 -28.88 8.83
C ALA A 472 -7.15 -29.51 9.49
N HIS A 473 -6.38 -30.33 8.76
CA HIS A 473 -5.11 -30.88 9.23
C HIS A 473 -4.06 -29.78 9.43
N ALA A 474 -3.94 -28.83 8.49
CA ALA A 474 -3.05 -27.67 8.66
C ALA A 474 -3.43 -26.86 9.91
N MET A 475 -4.72 -26.61 10.12
CA MET A 475 -5.23 -25.92 11.31
C MET A 475 -4.99 -26.72 12.60
N GLU A 476 -5.18 -28.04 12.59
CA GLU A 476 -4.88 -28.93 13.73
C GLU A 476 -3.41 -28.83 14.13
N TYR A 477 -2.50 -28.90 13.15
CA TYR A 477 -1.07 -28.76 13.35
C TYR A 477 -0.70 -27.40 13.96
N MET A 478 -1.17 -26.28 13.38
CA MET A 478 -0.91 -24.94 13.92
C MET A 478 -1.44 -24.78 15.35
N HIS A 479 -2.66 -25.26 15.61
CA HIS A 479 -3.27 -25.20 16.93
C HIS A 479 -2.52 -26.03 17.97
N ALA A 480 -1.89 -27.14 17.59
CA ALA A 480 -1.04 -27.92 18.49
C ALA A 480 0.25 -27.18 18.88
N LEU A 481 0.72 -26.26 18.03
CA LEU A 481 1.87 -25.38 18.27
C LEU A 481 1.48 -24.04 18.94
N GLU A 482 0.23 -23.90 19.38
CA GLU A 482 -0.32 -22.65 19.92
C GLU A 482 -0.22 -21.47 18.93
N ILE A 483 -0.31 -21.74 17.63
CA ILE A 483 -0.30 -20.75 16.56
C ILE A 483 -1.73 -20.54 16.06
N VAL A 484 -2.10 -19.29 15.80
CA VAL A 484 -3.34 -18.90 15.13
C VAL A 484 -3.02 -18.18 13.82
N HIS A 485 -3.73 -18.53 12.75
CA HIS A 485 -3.52 -17.99 11.41
C HIS A 485 -4.10 -16.59 11.24
N ARG A 486 -5.28 -16.31 11.82
CA ARG A 486 -5.96 -14.99 11.79
C ARG A 486 -6.48 -14.49 10.44
N ASP A 487 -6.22 -15.20 9.35
CA ASP A 487 -6.64 -14.82 7.99
C ASP A 487 -6.98 -16.05 7.12
N LEU A 488 -7.60 -17.06 7.71
CA LEU A 488 -8.00 -18.26 6.98
C LEU A 488 -9.20 -17.96 6.06
N LYS A 489 -9.00 -18.12 4.75
CA LYS A 489 -10.01 -17.87 3.70
C LYS A 489 -9.63 -18.64 2.42
N ALA A 490 -10.57 -18.85 1.49
CA ALA A 490 -10.26 -19.56 0.24
C ALA A 490 -9.12 -18.92 -0.58
N LYS A 491 -8.93 -17.60 -0.49
CA LYS A 491 -7.81 -16.91 -1.16
C LYS A 491 -6.42 -17.27 -0.59
N ASN A 492 -6.37 -17.74 0.65
CA ASN A 492 -5.14 -18.13 1.36
C ASN A 492 -4.98 -19.66 1.42
N VAL A 493 -5.62 -20.37 0.49
CA VAL A 493 -5.49 -21.81 0.32
C VAL A 493 -5.09 -22.07 -1.13
N LEU A 494 -3.93 -22.66 -1.35
CA LEU A 494 -3.42 -23.05 -2.66
C LEU A 494 -3.79 -24.49 -2.99
N ILE A 495 -4.07 -24.77 -4.25
CA ILE A 495 -4.41 -26.11 -4.74
C ILE A 495 -3.22 -26.70 -5.48
N ASP A 496 -2.73 -27.84 -5.02
CA ASP A 496 -1.67 -28.58 -5.71
C ASP A 496 -2.30 -29.55 -6.72
N PRO A 497 -2.15 -29.32 -8.03
CA PRO A 497 -2.73 -30.20 -9.05
C PRO A 497 -2.06 -31.58 -9.09
N THR A 498 -0.88 -31.74 -8.48
CA THR A 498 -0.13 -33.00 -8.47
C THR A 498 -0.71 -33.98 -7.47
N THR A 499 -0.99 -33.50 -6.26
CA THR A 499 -1.60 -34.29 -5.19
C THR A 499 -3.13 -34.19 -5.20
N ASN A 500 -3.68 -33.22 -5.95
CA ASN A 500 -5.07 -32.80 -5.87
C ASN A 500 -5.48 -32.47 -4.42
N GLY A 501 -4.55 -31.87 -3.68
CA GLY A 501 -4.71 -31.47 -2.28
C GLY A 501 -4.63 -29.96 -2.10
N ALA A 502 -4.90 -29.50 -0.89
CA ALA A 502 -4.85 -28.10 -0.50
C ALA A 502 -3.68 -27.80 0.45
N LYS A 503 -3.13 -26.59 0.34
CA LYS A 503 -2.08 -26.05 1.21
C LYS A 503 -2.43 -24.66 1.69
N VAL A 504 -2.36 -24.42 3.00
CA VAL A 504 -2.58 -23.09 3.60
C VAL A 504 -1.33 -22.22 3.39
N CYS A 505 -1.53 -20.95 3.04
CA CYS A 505 -0.47 -19.96 2.81
C CYS A 505 -0.81 -18.59 3.43
N ASP A 506 0.14 -17.65 3.34
CA ASP A 506 0.03 -16.25 3.80
C ASP A 506 -0.12 -16.08 5.31
N PHE A 507 1.03 -16.06 6.00
CA PHE A 507 1.13 -16.03 7.46
C PHE A 507 1.40 -14.61 7.99
N GLY A 508 1.16 -13.57 7.18
CA GLY A 508 1.54 -12.19 7.50
C GLY A 508 0.88 -11.58 8.75
N VAL A 509 -0.21 -12.17 9.24
CA VAL A 509 -0.85 -11.79 10.52
C VAL A 509 -0.92 -12.96 11.51
N ALA A 510 -0.34 -14.12 11.17
CA ALA A 510 -0.31 -15.27 12.04
C ALA A 510 0.62 -15.00 13.23
N THR A 511 0.29 -15.57 14.40
CA THR A 511 1.06 -15.33 15.62
C THR A 511 0.89 -16.46 16.62
N HIS A 512 1.80 -16.56 17.59
CA HIS A 512 1.63 -17.45 18.72
C HIS A 512 0.67 -16.85 19.75
N LEU A 513 -0.18 -17.67 20.37
CA LEU A 513 -1.18 -17.22 21.34
C LEU A 513 -0.61 -16.48 22.54
N HIS A 514 0.63 -16.80 22.96
CA HIS A 514 1.29 -16.14 24.07
C HIS A 514 1.77 -14.72 23.75
N GLN A 515 1.80 -14.31 22.48
CA GLN A 515 2.21 -12.98 22.02
C GLN A 515 1.03 -12.00 21.93
N LEU A 516 -0.22 -12.48 21.92
CA LEU A 516 -1.45 -11.68 21.82
C LEU A 516 -1.74 -10.74 23.02
N GLY A 517 -0.86 -10.70 24.02
CA GLY A 517 -0.97 -9.81 25.20
C GLY A 517 -0.14 -8.53 25.11
N ASP A 518 0.62 -8.33 24.04
CA ASP A 518 1.43 -7.12 23.83
C ASP A 518 0.57 -5.98 23.24
N PRO A 519 0.49 -4.80 23.87
CA PRO A 519 -0.28 -3.65 23.35
C PRO A 519 0.18 -3.14 21.97
N THR A 520 1.28 -3.64 21.43
CA THR A 520 1.74 -3.39 20.05
C THR A 520 1.06 -4.26 18.99
N ASP A 521 0.38 -5.35 19.37
CA ASP A 521 -0.25 -6.32 18.45
C ASP A 521 -1.74 -6.02 18.17
N VAL A 522 -2.18 -4.79 18.48
CA VAL A 522 -3.52 -4.25 18.14
C VAL A 522 -3.56 -3.81 16.67
N THR A 523 -2.87 -4.53 15.79
CA THR A 523 -2.79 -4.19 14.37
C THR A 523 -4.20 -4.18 13.76
N LEU A 524 -4.58 -2.99 13.28
CA LEU A 524 -5.81 -2.73 12.54
C LEU A 524 -5.93 -3.71 11.38
N TYR A 525 -6.86 -4.66 11.51
CA TYR A 525 -7.26 -5.57 10.45
C TYR A 525 -7.55 -4.76 9.18
N GLY A 526 -6.80 -5.04 8.10
CA GLY A 526 -6.95 -4.35 6.83
C GLY A 526 -8.41 -4.34 6.37
N PHE A 527 -8.87 -3.19 5.87
CA PHE A 527 -10.23 -2.85 5.43
C PHE A 527 -10.83 -3.76 4.32
N GLY A 528 -10.24 -4.93 4.02
CA GLY A 528 -10.62 -5.83 2.93
C GLY A 528 -11.14 -7.23 3.31
N THR A 529 -10.84 -7.78 4.50
CA THR A 529 -11.10 -9.22 4.81
C THR A 529 -12.05 -9.47 5.99
N SER A 530 -12.92 -8.53 6.32
CA SER A 530 -13.69 -8.59 7.57
C SER A 530 -14.72 -9.72 7.67
N ARG A 531 -15.12 -10.36 6.56
CA ARG A 531 -16.24 -11.32 6.52
C ARG A 531 -15.92 -12.71 7.09
N TRP A 532 -14.65 -13.03 7.27
CA TRP A 532 -14.18 -14.29 7.86
C TRP A 532 -13.91 -14.15 9.37
N ILE A 533 -13.93 -12.91 9.89
CA ILE A 533 -13.61 -12.62 11.28
C ILE A 533 -14.75 -13.10 12.19
N ALA A 534 -14.39 -13.79 13.25
CA ALA A 534 -15.33 -14.31 14.23
C ALA A 534 -16.07 -13.18 15.00
N PRO A 535 -17.33 -13.38 15.42
CA PRO A 535 -18.14 -12.35 16.08
C PRO A 535 -17.46 -11.73 17.31
N GLU A 536 -16.80 -12.54 18.13
CA GLU A 536 -16.10 -12.10 19.33
C GLU A 536 -14.89 -11.19 19.00
N VAL A 537 -14.18 -11.49 17.91
CA VAL A 537 -13.05 -10.69 17.45
C VAL A 537 -13.54 -9.35 16.90
N LEU A 538 -14.69 -9.34 16.21
CA LEU A 538 -15.34 -8.11 15.75
C LEU A 538 -15.80 -7.19 16.91
N THR A 539 -16.10 -7.77 18.08
CA THR A 539 -16.45 -7.01 19.29
C THR A 539 -15.26 -6.60 20.14
N GLY A 540 -14.04 -6.95 19.73
CA GLY A 540 -12.80 -6.57 20.41
C GLY A 540 -12.27 -7.59 21.42
N ASP A 541 -12.81 -8.82 21.46
CA ASP A 541 -12.23 -9.89 22.26
C ASP A 541 -10.90 -10.37 21.65
N ALA A 542 -10.03 -10.91 22.51
CA ALA A 542 -8.74 -11.45 22.09
C ALA A 542 -8.91 -12.62 21.10
N PHE A 543 -7.97 -12.72 20.15
CA PHE A 543 -7.97 -13.82 19.19
C PHE A 543 -7.71 -15.16 19.90
N THR A 544 -8.37 -16.22 19.44
CA THR A 544 -8.18 -17.58 19.97
C THR A 544 -8.21 -18.60 18.83
N LYS A 545 -7.81 -19.85 19.10
CA LYS A 545 -7.97 -20.98 18.16
C LYS A 545 -9.41 -21.12 17.64
N ALA A 546 -10.39 -20.74 18.47
CA ALA A 546 -11.80 -20.81 18.09
C ALA A 546 -12.16 -19.81 16.97
N ALA A 547 -11.41 -18.72 16.82
CA ALA A 547 -11.63 -17.75 15.75
C ALA A 547 -11.17 -18.31 14.39
N ASP A 548 -10.07 -19.07 14.33
CA ASP A 548 -9.68 -19.80 13.12
C ASP A 548 -10.70 -20.90 12.78
N VAL A 549 -11.28 -21.58 13.79
CA VAL A 549 -12.38 -22.54 13.58
C VAL A 549 -13.61 -21.86 12.97
N TYR A 550 -13.94 -20.63 13.39
CA TYR A 550 -15.02 -19.88 12.76
C TYR A 550 -14.70 -19.56 11.31
N ALA A 551 -13.49 -19.06 11.03
CA ALA A 551 -13.02 -18.77 9.69
C ALA A 551 -13.04 -20.02 8.79
N PHE A 552 -12.66 -21.20 9.31
CA PHE A 552 -12.81 -22.48 8.63
C PHE A 552 -14.28 -22.78 8.27
N GLY A 553 -15.22 -22.54 9.19
CA GLY A 553 -16.65 -22.64 8.91
C GLY A 553 -17.12 -21.72 7.78
N ILE A 554 -16.53 -20.53 7.65
CA ILE A 554 -16.76 -19.63 6.52
C ILE A 554 -16.16 -20.21 5.23
N VAL A 555 -14.95 -20.79 5.25
CA VAL A 555 -14.36 -21.47 4.08
C VAL A 555 -15.22 -22.63 3.59
N LEU A 556 -15.83 -23.42 4.49
CA LEU A 556 -16.81 -24.45 4.10
C LEU A 556 -17.99 -23.86 3.33
N SER A 557 -18.45 -22.66 3.71
CA SER A 557 -19.51 -21.96 2.98
C SER A 557 -19.05 -21.44 1.61
N GLU A 558 -17.76 -21.10 1.45
CA GLU A 558 -17.19 -20.75 0.15
C GLU A 558 -17.12 -21.97 -0.78
N LEU A 559 -16.67 -23.12 -0.26
CA LEU A 559 -16.63 -24.41 -0.98
C LEU A 559 -18.02 -24.86 -1.45
N ASP A 560 -19.05 -24.55 -0.66
CA ASP A 560 -20.43 -24.88 -0.99
C ASP A 560 -21.05 -23.90 -2.01
N SER A 561 -21.00 -22.61 -1.70
CA SER A 561 -21.72 -21.58 -2.47
C SER A 561 -20.98 -21.12 -3.71
N HIS A 562 -19.65 -21.32 -3.76
CA HIS A 562 -18.73 -20.72 -4.72
C HIS A 562 -18.81 -19.20 -4.75
N GLN A 563 -19.27 -18.58 -3.67
CA GLN A 563 -19.40 -17.12 -3.57
C GLN A 563 -18.57 -16.58 -2.42
N ILE A 564 -18.31 -15.27 -2.48
CA ILE A 564 -17.80 -14.54 -1.32
C ILE A 564 -18.84 -14.66 -0.19
N PRO A 565 -18.42 -14.86 1.07
CA PRO A 565 -19.34 -14.99 2.18
C PRO A 565 -20.36 -13.84 2.23
N PHE A 566 -21.62 -14.18 2.43
CA PHE A 566 -22.74 -13.22 2.49
C PHE A 566 -22.97 -12.41 1.20
N ALA A 567 -22.54 -12.89 0.02
CA ALA A 567 -22.77 -12.21 -1.27
C ALA A 567 -24.27 -11.98 -1.58
N ASN A 568 -25.14 -12.88 -1.11
CA ASN A 568 -26.59 -12.79 -1.29
C ASN A 568 -27.31 -12.04 -0.15
N ALA A 569 -26.59 -11.40 0.78
CA ALA A 569 -27.22 -10.63 1.85
C ALA A 569 -27.95 -9.41 1.27
N ARG A 570 -29.25 -9.33 1.56
CA ARG A 570 -30.13 -8.23 1.14
C ARG A 570 -30.76 -7.55 2.35
N THR A 571 -30.91 -6.23 2.25
CA THR A 571 -31.71 -5.42 3.17
C THR A 571 -33.18 -5.82 3.10
N PRO A 572 -34.02 -5.48 4.10
CA PRO A 572 -35.47 -5.71 4.02
C PRO A 572 -36.13 -5.07 2.79
N SER A 573 -35.52 -4.03 2.23
CA SER A 573 -35.95 -3.34 1.02
C SER A 573 -35.48 -4.01 -0.29
N GLY A 574 -34.73 -5.11 -0.23
CA GLY A 574 -34.25 -5.87 -1.39
C GLY A 574 -32.90 -5.44 -1.97
N ASN A 575 -32.29 -4.37 -1.47
CA ASN A 575 -30.96 -3.90 -1.91
C ASN A 575 -29.83 -4.70 -1.25
N ASP A 576 -28.66 -4.75 -1.90
CA ASP A 576 -27.44 -5.36 -1.33
C ASP A 576 -27.04 -4.72 -0.01
N MET A 577 -26.65 -5.55 0.96
CA MET A 577 -26.15 -5.06 2.24
C MET A 577 -24.70 -4.59 2.14
N THR A 578 -24.40 -3.46 2.77
CA THR A 578 -23.01 -3.01 2.92
C THR A 578 -22.24 -3.96 3.83
N ASN A 579 -20.91 -4.00 3.67
CA ASN A 579 -20.05 -4.85 4.49
C ASN A 579 -20.25 -4.59 6.00
N VAL A 580 -20.32 -3.32 6.40
CA VAL A 580 -20.56 -2.92 7.80
C VAL A 580 -21.89 -3.48 8.32
N ALA A 581 -22.97 -3.39 7.53
CA ALA A 581 -24.28 -3.90 7.93
C ALA A 581 -24.29 -5.44 8.09
N ILE A 582 -23.54 -6.15 7.24
CA ILE A 582 -23.37 -7.61 7.34
C ILE A 582 -22.67 -7.97 8.65
N LEU A 583 -21.53 -7.34 8.95
CA LEU A 583 -20.78 -7.60 10.18
C LEU A 583 -21.61 -7.31 11.43
N GLN A 584 -22.40 -6.24 11.43
CA GLN A 584 -23.31 -5.92 12.54
C GLN A 584 -24.37 -7.01 12.76
N GLN A 585 -24.91 -7.62 11.70
CA GLN A 585 -25.85 -8.74 11.82
C GLN A 585 -25.16 -10.03 12.30
N VAL A 586 -23.92 -10.27 11.86
CA VAL A 586 -23.10 -11.40 12.33
C VAL A 586 -22.84 -11.29 13.83
N VAL A 587 -22.44 -10.11 14.31
CA VAL A 587 -22.23 -9.83 15.76
C VAL A 587 -23.53 -10.02 16.55
N LYS A 588 -24.68 -9.61 16.00
CA LYS A 588 -26.00 -9.84 16.61
C LYS A 588 -26.44 -11.30 16.59
N GLY A 589 -25.73 -12.18 15.88
CA GLY A 589 -26.09 -13.59 15.70
C GLY A 589 -27.30 -13.82 14.79
N THR A 590 -27.76 -12.78 14.09
CA THR A 590 -28.94 -12.82 13.21
C THR A 590 -28.61 -13.23 11.78
N MET A 591 -27.32 -13.27 11.42
CA MET A 591 -26.85 -13.66 10.10
C MET A 591 -25.76 -14.72 10.20
N LYS A 592 -25.90 -15.77 9.38
CA LYS A 592 -24.92 -16.84 9.18
C LYS A 592 -24.92 -17.25 7.71
N PRO A 593 -23.82 -17.80 7.18
CA PRO A 593 -23.82 -18.42 5.86
C PRO A 593 -24.89 -19.50 5.75
N THR A 594 -25.49 -19.60 4.57
CA THR A 594 -26.44 -20.64 4.21
C THR A 594 -25.75 -21.68 3.32
N PHE A 595 -26.13 -22.94 3.47
CA PHE A 595 -25.62 -24.04 2.66
C PHE A 595 -26.71 -24.49 1.68
N GLY A 596 -26.33 -24.80 0.45
CA GLY A 596 -27.23 -25.29 -0.60
C GLY A 596 -27.66 -26.74 -0.38
N ASP A 597 -28.67 -27.16 -1.14
CA ASP A 597 -29.24 -28.51 -1.06
C ASP A 597 -28.25 -29.62 -1.49
N SER A 598 -27.21 -29.26 -2.25
CA SER A 598 -26.14 -30.17 -2.68
C SER A 598 -25.08 -30.42 -1.60
N CYS A 599 -25.11 -29.68 -0.47
CA CYS A 599 -24.18 -29.85 0.63
C CYS A 599 -24.46 -31.13 1.42
N PRO A 600 -23.48 -32.03 1.61
CA PRO A 600 -23.63 -33.18 2.49
C PRO A 600 -24.04 -32.74 3.90
N ARG A 601 -25.01 -33.43 4.48
CA ARG A 601 -25.62 -33.05 5.76
C ARG A 601 -24.58 -32.99 6.88
N GLU A 602 -23.61 -33.88 6.85
CA GLU A 602 -22.48 -33.97 7.76
C GLU A 602 -21.63 -32.69 7.71
N ILE A 603 -21.35 -32.19 6.49
CA ILE A 603 -20.57 -30.96 6.28
C ILE A 603 -21.36 -29.74 6.73
N ALA A 604 -22.64 -29.62 6.36
CA ALA A 604 -23.50 -28.52 6.80
C ALA A 604 -23.64 -28.48 8.34
N THR A 605 -23.74 -29.65 8.97
CA THR A 605 -23.80 -29.78 10.44
C THR A 605 -22.49 -29.32 11.08
N LEU A 606 -21.35 -29.79 10.56
CA LEU A 606 -20.03 -29.39 11.03
C LEU A 606 -19.80 -27.88 10.88
N ALA A 607 -20.16 -27.32 9.72
CA ALA A 607 -20.04 -25.90 9.47
C ALA A 607 -20.89 -25.07 10.45
N SER A 608 -22.12 -25.51 10.75
CA SER A 608 -22.97 -24.87 11.77
C SER A 608 -22.35 -24.86 13.16
N LEU A 609 -21.65 -25.93 13.55
CA LEU A 609 -20.89 -26.01 14.81
C LEU A 609 -19.68 -25.06 14.80
N CYS A 610 -18.94 -24.98 13.69
CA CYS A 610 -17.83 -24.04 13.52
C CYS A 610 -18.30 -22.58 13.59
N LEU A 611 -19.48 -22.29 13.03
CA LEU A 611 -20.11 -20.97 12.98
C LEU A 611 -20.97 -20.66 14.23
N HIS A 612 -20.71 -21.34 15.35
CA HIS A 612 -21.41 -21.07 16.60
C HIS A 612 -20.98 -19.68 17.16
N PRO A 613 -21.91 -18.81 17.61
CA PRO A 613 -21.55 -17.48 18.11
C PRO A 613 -20.65 -17.52 19.34
N ASN A 614 -20.92 -18.43 20.27
CA ASN A 614 -20.04 -18.67 21.42
C ASN A 614 -18.79 -19.46 20.98
N PRO A 615 -17.57 -18.90 21.10
CA PRO A 615 -16.33 -19.58 20.71
C PRO A 615 -16.09 -20.89 21.47
N LYS A 616 -16.54 -21.00 22.74
CA LYS A 616 -16.36 -22.22 23.55
C LYS A 616 -17.21 -23.40 23.10
N ALA A 617 -18.23 -23.15 22.28
CA ALA A 617 -19.10 -24.20 21.75
C ALA A 617 -18.63 -24.70 20.37
N ARG A 618 -17.59 -24.08 19.79
CA ARG A 618 -17.00 -24.53 18.53
C ARG A 618 -16.14 -25.78 18.77
N PRO A 619 -16.10 -26.71 17.81
CA PRO A 619 -15.25 -27.89 17.91
C PRO A 619 -13.76 -27.52 17.86
N THR A 620 -12.89 -28.40 18.35
CA THR A 620 -11.45 -28.25 18.13
C THR A 620 -11.10 -28.68 16.71
N ALA A 621 -9.94 -28.25 16.20
CA ALA A 621 -9.45 -28.67 14.89
C ALA A 621 -9.34 -30.20 14.76
N SER A 622 -8.92 -30.89 15.82
CA SER A 622 -8.87 -32.36 15.84
C SER A 622 -10.25 -33.01 15.70
N THR A 623 -11.27 -32.46 16.38
CA THR A 623 -12.66 -32.92 16.22
C THR A 623 -13.17 -32.68 14.80
N ILE A 624 -12.79 -31.55 14.17
CA ILE A 624 -13.15 -31.22 12.78
C ILE A 624 -12.56 -32.26 11.83
N VAL A 625 -11.26 -32.54 11.94
CA VAL A 625 -10.57 -33.57 11.14
C VAL A 625 -11.27 -34.93 11.28
N ALA A 626 -11.49 -35.38 12.51
CA ALA A 626 -12.15 -36.66 12.78
C ALA A 626 -13.56 -36.75 12.17
N THR A 627 -14.29 -35.63 12.12
CA THR A 627 -15.62 -35.55 11.52
C THR A 627 -15.55 -35.60 10.00
N LEU A 628 -14.64 -34.84 9.38
CA LEU A 628 -14.52 -34.75 7.92
C LEU A 628 -14.07 -36.06 7.27
N VAL A 629 -13.14 -36.79 7.89
CA VAL A 629 -12.66 -38.08 7.39
C VAL A 629 -13.77 -39.14 7.34
N GLN A 630 -14.81 -38.99 8.17
CA GLN A 630 -15.96 -39.90 8.22
C GLN A 630 -17.08 -39.51 7.25
N VAL A 631 -16.97 -38.39 6.54
CA VAL A 631 -17.99 -37.97 5.57
C VAL A 631 -18.05 -38.99 4.43
N ARG A 632 -19.27 -39.48 4.18
CA ARG A 632 -19.60 -40.36 3.07
C ARG A 632 -20.34 -39.58 2.01
N LEU A 633 -19.96 -39.73 0.76
CA LEU A 633 -20.66 -39.14 -0.37
C LEU A 633 -21.62 -40.16 -0.99
N PRO A 634 -22.70 -39.71 -1.66
CA PRO A 634 -23.65 -40.62 -2.30
C PRO A 634 -23.01 -41.59 -3.31
N ASP A 635 -21.91 -41.15 -3.94
CA ASP A 635 -21.15 -41.95 -4.92
C ASP A 635 -20.23 -43.00 -4.26
N ASP A 636 -20.03 -42.97 -2.93
CA ASP A 636 -19.19 -43.95 -2.21
C ASP A 636 -19.95 -45.27 -1.92
N GLU A 637 -21.26 -45.35 -2.18
CA GLU A 637 -22.09 -46.56 -1.96
C GLU A 637 -22.33 -47.42 -3.23
N SER A 638 -21.69 -47.10 -4.35
CA SER A 638 -21.64 -47.93 -5.57
C SER A 638 -20.36 -48.74 -5.66
#